data_AF-A0A183BTJ4-F1
#
_entry.id   AF-A0A183BTJ4-F1
#
_cell.length_a   1.000
_cell.length_b   1.000
_cell.length_c   1.000
_cell.angle_alpha   90.00
_cell.angle_beta   90.00
_cell.angle_gamma   90.00
#
_symmetry.space_group_name_H-M   'P 1'
#
loop_
_entity.id
_entity.type
_entity.pdbx_description
1 polymer ?
#
loop_
_entity_poly.entity_id
_entity_poly.type
_entity_poly.pdbx_seq_one_letter_code
_entity_poly.pdbx_strand_id
1 'polypeptide(L)'
;MQSSNNDPFQEIPLSVAAPSVGLPLQVLLHLHAHLTPFAIIAQIGCFLLKFHILYPTYRVTLLALHFVSVLVHIARPVLGYHGNLKGRIPSLSAFWILSALLHLPTLLFLGLNPDIHPLPLEQFFYFLDSAFSSVELIIATILIRLLANRQMELFRKMMTEAKDKALFEHILDQICSSVPPIVLLLTIQLQLFFLWYLPARDVQVTVEEGEPFATRFTGFESSLTGANLLSRRSSMSLRDFEQLVKKRQRLSDWVLFPVMLGVPPFIVLFHSQITFTYHQQALFEHILDQICSSVPPIVLLLTIQLQLFFLWYLPARDVQVTVEEGEPFATRFTGFESSLLVCLLYILGALLGLYPGHLIFTHWVGLLFWLSLLSIFTAFLLLFTPRSPPPVSPPSPSTDDSSISVSAPLSSADPLLASRTPSLVSQFFYGFHLQPVLLNVDVKSFLTIRLALTFWALFLISAQFVHRRLSDANFSPFSPLITTTALQLLYIVRRQWFEHLLVDGLDNKNDRAGFYRIFSVLVLLPTVYLVPVTLGAISVDVPQRPTLICAGLFLFGLLCQYLNTATDLQRHNFRRSNGDLKIDGKDPFYICVRFRKKSGESATALLLGSGYWAMARHPNYTAEWFSFLAWTLAWTQPLAFVPLAFLTAILWVRTKRDELRCLALYGHFWTQHCARVPYLFFPGF
;
A
#
# COMPACT_ATOMS: atom_id res chain seq x y z
N MET A 1 -1.94 -55.25 44.81
CA MET A 1 -1.34 -53.90 44.74
C MET A 1 -1.55 -53.40 43.33
N GLN A 2 -2.65 -52.67 43.10
CA GLN A 2 -3.07 -52.17 41.79
C GLN A 2 -2.46 -50.80 41.54
N SER A 3 -1.96 -50.62 40.32
CA SER A 3 -1.55 -49.35 39.71
C SER A 3 -2.77 -48.44 39.49
N SER A 4 -2.73 -47.21 39.99
CA SER A 4 -3.58 -46.13 39.48
C SER A 4 -2.79 -45.27 38.51
N ASN A 5 -3.16 -45.37 37.23
CA ASN A 5 -2.85 -44.41 36.17
C ASN A 5 -3.23 -43.00 36.65
N ASN A 6 -2.25 -42.14 36.85
CA ASN A 6 -2.47 -40.70 36.84
C ASN A 6 -2.10 -40.21 35.43
N ASP A 7 -3.10 -40.10 34.57
CA ASP A 7 -3.00 -39.30 33.35
C ASP A 7 -2.72 -37.84 33.74
N PRO A 8 -1.71 -37.17 33.16
CA PRO A 8 -1.43 -35.76 33.45
C PRO A 8 -2.46 -34.80 32.80
N PHE A 9 -3.48 -35.32 32.12
CA PHE A 9 -4.55 -34.58 31.46
C PHE A 9 -5.84 -34.53 32.30
N GLN A 10 -5.75 -34.30 33.61
CA GLN A 10 -6.95 -33.97 34.37
C GLN A 10 -7.39 -32.55 33.98
N GLU A 11 -8.38 -32.45 33.10
CA GLU A 11 -9.07 -31.20 32.72
C GLU A 11 -9.52 -30.48 34.01
N ILE A 12 -8.82 -29.40 34.39
CA ILE A 12 -9.32 -28.50 35.43
C ILE A 12 -10.56 -27.82 34.85
N PRO A 13 -11.78 -28.01 35.41
CA PRO A 13 -12.94 -27.29 34.94
C PRO A 13 -12.72 -25.80 35.20
N LEU A 14 -12.81 -25.00 34.14
CA LEU A 14 -12.60 -23.54 34.13
C LEU A 14 -13.66 -22.75 34.93
N SER A 15 -14.47 -23.40 35.76
CA SER A 15 -15.64 -22.81 36.41
C SER A 15 -15.34 -21.89 37.60
N VAL A 16 -14.08 -21.69 38.01
CA VAL A 16 -13.80 -21.00 39.29
C VAL A 16 -12.98 -19.69 39.18
N ALA A 17 -12.39 -19.32 38.03
CA ALA A 17 -11.40 -18.22 38.05
C ALA A 17 -11.35 -17.25 36.83
N ALA A 18 -12.49 -16.95 36.19
CA ALA A 18 -12.75 -15.68 35.47
C ALA A 18 -14.20 -15.61 34.90
N PRO A 19 -15.24 -15.49 35.74
CA PRO A 19 -16.62 -15.42 35.25
C PRO A 19 -16.94 -14.17 34.40
N SER A 20 -16.11 -13.13 34.41
CA SER A 20 -16.43 -11.83 33.78
C SER A 20 -16.07 -11.70 32.29
N VAL A 21 -15.15 -12.52 31.75
CA VAL A 21 -14.59 -12.31 30.40
C VAL A 21 -15.33 -13.13 29.32
N GLY A 22 -15.81 -14.33 29.65
CA GLY A 22 -16.61 -15.17 28.74
C GLY A 22 -18.11 -14.84 28.74
N LEU A 23 -18.59 -14.10 29.74
CA LEU A 23 -20.01 -13.77 29.91
C LEU A 23 -20.59 -12.94 28.75
N PRO A 24 -19.91 -11.91 28.21
CA PRO A 24 -20.45 -11.13 27.10
C PRO A 24 -20.71 -11.97 25.84
N LEU A 25 -19.77 -12.86 25.49
CA LEU A 25 -19.95 -13.78 24.36
C LEU A 25 -21.09 -14.77 24.61
N GLN A 26 -21.21 -15.26 25.85
CA GLN A 26 -22.25 -16.23 26.22
C GLN A 26 -23.66 -15.62 26.14
N VAL A 27 -23.82 -14.39 26.65
CA VAL A 27 -25.09 -13.65 26.57
C VAL A 27 -25.46 -13.37 25.12
N LEU A 28 -24.48 -12.97 24.31
CA LEU A 28 -24.71 -12.63 22.91
C LEU A 28 -25.10 -13.87 22.08
N LEU A 29 -24.39 -14.99 22.25
CA LEU A 29 -24.73 -16.27 21.61
C LEU A 29 -26.12 -16.79 22.00
N HIS A 30 -26.51 -16.60 23.26
CA HIS A 30 -27.83 -17.01 23.74
C HIS A 30 -28.94 -16.16 23.11
N LEU A 31 -28.76 -14.84 23.07
CA LEU A 31 -29.70 -13.92 22.43
C LEU A 31 -29.83 -14.19 20.92
N HIS A 32 -28.70 -14.41 20.24
CA HIS A 32 -28.67 -14.73 18.82
C HIS A 32 -29.35 -16.08 18.53
N ALA A 33 -29.12 -17.11 19.35
CA ALA A 33 -29.80 -18.40 19.21
C ALA A 33 -31.32 -18.29 19.35
N HIS A 34 -31.84 -17.40 20.20
CA HIS A 34 -33.27 -17.15 20.34
C HIS A 34 -33.88 -16.38 19.16
N LEU A 35 -33.11 -15.52 18.49
CA LEU A 35 -33.54 -14.76 17.31
C LEU A 35 -33.46 -15.57 16.00
N THR A 36 -32.54 -16.53 15.93
CA THR A 36 -32.28 -17.40 14.78
C THR A 36 -33.53 -18.09 14.18
N PRO A 37 -34.45 -18.71 14.96
CA PRO A 37 -35.63 -19.35 14.36
C PRO A 37 -36.55 -18.35 13.65
N PHE A 38 -36.67 -17.13 14.15
CA PHE A 38 -37.46 -16.07 13.50
C PHE A 38 -36.80 -15.60 12.20
N ALA A 39 -35.47 -15.47 12.19
CA ALA A 39 -34.71 -15.15 10.99
C ALA A 39 -34.89 -16.23 9.91
N ILE A 40 -34.78 -17.52 10.26
CA ILE A 40 -34.96 -18.64 9.32
C ILE A 40 -36.38 -18.67 8.75
N ILE A 41 -37.41 -18.47 9.59
CA ILE A 41 -38.81 -18.41 9.14
C ILE A 41 -39.02 -17.24 8.18
N ALA A 42 -38.50 -16.06 8.51
CA ALA A 42 -38.58 -14.88 7.65
C ALA A 42 -37.87 -15.10 6.31
N GLN A 43 -36.70 -15.74 6.34
CA GLN A 43 -35.90 -16.03 5.16
C GLN A 43 -36.61 -17.04 4.22
N ILE A 44 -37.15 -18.13 4.77
CA ILE A 44 -37.90 -19.12 3.98
C ILE A 44 -39.19 -18.51 3.43
N GLY A 45 -39.94 -17.78 4.27
CA GLY A 45 -41.20 -17.16 3.87
C GLY A 45 -41.01 -16.14 2.75
N CYS A 46 -39.99 -15.28 2.87
CA CYS A 46 -39.69 -14.27 1.86
C CYS A 46 -39.14 -14.89 0.56
N PHE A 47 -38.31 -15.94 0.64
CA PHE A 47 -37.86 -16.69 -0.53
C PHE A 47 -39.03 -17.28 -1.32
N LEU A 48 -40.02 -17.88 -0.64
CA LEU A 48 -41.23 -18.42 -1.29
C LEU A 48 -42.04 -17.32 -2.01
N LEU A 49 -42.17 -16.13 -1.41
CA LEU A 49 -42.90 -15.00 -1.99
C LEU A 49 -42.26 -14.48 -3.28
N LYS A 50 -40.92 -14.44 -3.35
CA LYS A 50 -40.19 -13.95 -4.53
C LYS A 50 -39.75 -15.06 -5.49
N PHE A 51 -40.02 -16.33 -5.18
CA PHE A 51 -39.56 -17.49 -5.95
C PHE A 51 -39.90 -17.38 -7.45
N HIS A 52 -41.10 -16.92 -7.78
CA HIS A 52 -41.57 -16.79 -9.16
C HIS A 52 -41.00 -15.58 -9.91
N ILE A 53 -40.51 -14.57 -9.19
CA ILE A 53 -39.98 -13.31 -9.73
C ILE A 53 -38.47 -13.44 -10.01
N LEU A 54 -37.79 -14.31 -9.27
CA LEU A 54 -36.36 -14.57 -9.44
C LEU A 54 -36.05 -15.26 -10.77
N TYR A 55 -34.90 -14.91 -11.36
CA TYR A 55 -34.32 -15.63 -12.50
C TYR A 55 -34.08 -17.11 -12.16
N PRO A 56 -34.21 -18.05 -13.12
CA PRO A 56 -34.07 -19.49 -12.87
C PRO A 56 -32.76 -19.89 -12.20
N THR A 57 -31.65 -19.22 -12.54
CA THR A 57 -30.33 -19.40 -11.93
C THR A 57 -30.35 -19.04 -10.44
N TYR A 58 -30.90 -17.87 -10.10
CA TYR A 58 -31.01 -17.42 -8.70
C TYR A 58 -31.92 -18.32 -7.87
N ARG A 59 -32.95 -18.95 -8.44
CA ARG A 59 -33.80 -19.90 -7.70
C ARG A 59 -32.99 -21.08 -7.16
N VAL A 60 -32.14 -21.66 -8.01
CA VAL A 60 -31.31 -22.83 -7.64
C VAL A 60 -30.21 -22.40 -6.67
N THR A 61 -29.52 -21.29 -6.95
CA THR A 61 -28.43 -20.79 -6.11
C THR A 61 -28.93 -20.37 -4.73
N LEU A 62 -30.04 -19.63 -4.65
CA LEU A 62 -30.59 -19.21 -3.37
C LEU A 62 -31.11 -20.39 -2.58
N LEU A 63 -31.78 -21.37 -3.20
CA LEU A 63 -32.22 -22.57 -2.48
C LEU A 63 -31.03 -23.30 -1.80
N ALA A 64 -29.94 -23.50 -2.53
CA ALA A 64 -28.73 -24.10 -1.98
C ALA A 64 -28.07 -23.23 -0.89
N LEU A 65 -28.02 -21.91 -1.10
CA LEU A 65 -27.40 -20.98 -0.16
C LEU A 65 -28.22 -20.83 1.14
N HIS A 66 -29.55 -20.84 1.05
CA HIS A 66 -30.45 -20.82 2.21
C HIS A 66 -30.32 -22.11 3.02
N PHE A 67 -30.21 -23.26 2.35
CA PHE A 67 -29.98 -24.55 3.03
C PHE A 67 -28.65 -24.55 3.81
N VAL A 68 -27.56 -24.13 3.18
CA VAL A 68 -26.25 -24.00 3.85
C VAL A 68 -26.29 -22.97 4.97
N SER A 69 -26.97 -21.84 4.76
CA SER A 69 -27.15 -20.81 5.77
C SER A 69 -27.86 -21.33 7.02
N VAL A 70 -28.95 -22.10 6.88
CA VAL A 70 -29.65 -22.74 8.00
C VAL A 70 -28.73 -23.69 8.78
N LEU A 71 -27.93 -24.51 8.08
CA LEU A 71 -26.97 -25.41 8.74
C LEU A 71 -25.94 -24.62 9.56
N VAL A 72 -25.44 -23.51 9.02
CA VAL A 72 -24.48 -22.63 9.71
C VAL A 72 -25.12 -21.94 10.91
N HIS A 73 -26.35 -21.44 10.78
CA HIS A 73 -27.12 -20.81 11.86
C HIS A 73 -27.31 -21.76 13.06
N ILE A 74 -27.32 -23.07 12.84
CA ILE A 74 -27.41 -24.08 13.92
C ILE A 74 -26.02 -24.46 14.44
N ALA A 75 -25.09 -24.83 13.56
CA ALA A 75 -23.80 -25.39 13.95
C ALA A 75 -22.89 -24.35 14.65
N ARG A 76 -22.91 -23.11 14.18
CA ARG A 76 -22.03 -22.03 14.66
C ARG A 76 -22.31 -21.69 16.13
N PRO A 77 -23.54 -21.30 16.56
CA PRO A 77 -23.78 -20.98 17.96
C PRO A 77 -23.49 -22.13 18.93
N VAL A 78 -23.74 -23.39 18.52
CA VAL A 78 -23.43 -24.58 19.33
C VAL A 78 -21.92 -24.71 19.61
N LEU A 79 -21.09 -24.50 18.58
CA LEU A 79 -19.63 -24.52 18.72
C LEU A 79 -19.11 -23.35 19.57
N GLY A 80 -19.70 -22.16 19.41
CA GLY A 80 -19.35 -20.99 20.22
C GLY A 80 -19.71 -21.18 21.69
N TYR A 81 -20.92 -21.69 21.96
CA TYR A 81 -21.41 -21.98 23.31
C TYR A 81 -20.56 -23.04 24.01
N HIS A 82 -20.25 -24.14 23.31
CA HIS A 82 -19.42 -25.22 23.85
C HIS A 82 -17.96 -24.80 24.05
N GLY A 83 -17.39 -24.09 23.07
CA GLY A 83 -16.01 -23.61 23.11
C GLY A 83 -15.77 -22.61 24.24
N ASN A 84 -16.73 -21.72 24.47
CA ASN A 84 -16.67 -20.73 25.55
C ASN A 84 -16.81 -21.39 26.94
N LEU A 85 -17.84 -22.22 27.16
CA LEU A 85 -18.08 -22.85 28.47
C LEU A 85 -16.99 -23.84 28.88
N LYS A 86 -16.43 -24.58 27.92
CA LYS A 86 -15.36 -25.56 28.19
C LYS A 86 -13.95 -24.96 28.04
N GLY A 87 -13.84 -23.69 27.66
CA GLY A 87 -12.55 -23.03 27.34
C GLY A 87 -11.74 -23.76 26.26
N ARG A 88 -12.40 -24.46 25.33
CA ARG A 88 -11.75 -25.24 24.28
C ARG A 88 -11.46 -24.35 23.08
N ILE A 89 -10.19 -23.99 22.92
CA ILE A 89 -9.69 -23.18 21.79
C ILE A 89 -10.10 -23.75 20.43
N PRO A 90 -10.05 -25.07 20.15
CA PRO A 90 -10.44 -25.61 18.84
C PRO A 90 -11.93 -25.36 18.51
N SER A 91 -12.84 -25.57 19.46
CA SER A 91 -14.27 -25.34 19.25
C SER A 91 -14.60 -23.86 19.06
N LEU A 92 -13.93 -22.98 19.82
CA LEU A 92 -14.08 -21.53 19.69
C LEU A 92 -13.47 -21.00 18.38
N SER A 93 -12.39 -21.62 17.91
CA SER A 93 -11.76 -21.31 16.62
C SER A 93 -12.64 -21.80 15.46
N ALA A 94 -13.27 -22.97 15.57
CA ALA A 94 -14.25 -23.45 14.59
C ALA A 94 -15.47 -22.52 14.50
N PHE A 95 -15.97 -22.05 15.64
CA PHE A 95 -16.99 -21.00 15.70
C PHE A 95 -16.56 -19.72 14.97
N TRP A 96 -15.34 -19.26 15.24
CA TRP A 96 -14.77 -18.06 14.62
C TRP A 96 -14.63 -18.21 13.11
N ILE A 97 -14.11 -19.36 12.65
CA ILE A 97 -13.94 -19.67 11.22
C ILE A 97 -15.28 -19.73 10.52
N LEU A 98 -16.28 -20.45 11.07
CA LEU A 98 -17.61 -20.51 10.46
C LEU A 98 -18.28 -19.13 10.40
N SER A 99 -18.08 -18.30 11.43
CA SER A 99 -18.63 -16.94 11.48
C SER A 99 -17.99 -16.02 10.43
N ALA A 100 -16.65 -16.03 10.33
CA ALA A 100 -15.91 -15.14 9.43
C ALA A 100 -15.91 -15.60 7.96
N LEU A 101 -15.80 -16.91 7.73
CA LEU A 101 -15.57 -17.48 6.40
C LEU A 101 -16.88 -17.80 5.67
N LEU A 102 -17.92 -18.20 6.40
CA LEU A 102 -19.13 -18.76 5.79
C LEU A 102 -20.38 -17.94 6.13
N HIS A 103 -20.55 -17.54 7.38
CA HIS A 103 -21.77 -16.88 7.82
C HIS A 103 -21.86 -15.41 7.38
N LEU A 104 -20.88 -14.58 7.76
CA LEU A 104 -20.91 -13.14 7.52
C LEU A 104 -20.81 -12.78 6.01
N PRO A 105 -19.99 -13.45 5.19
CA PRO A 105 -20.00 -13.25 3.74
C PRO A 105 -21.33 -13.64 3.09
N THR A 106 -21.98 -14.71 3.55
CA THR A 106 -23.29 -15.13 3.04
C THR A 106 -24.37 -14.10 3.36
N LEU A 107 -24.39 -13.55 4.59
CA LEU A 107 -25.32 -12.50 4.98
C LEU A 107 -25.10 -11.20 4.19
N LEU A 108 -23.84 -10.81 3.95
CA LEU A 108 -23.52 -9.64 3.12
C LEU A 108 -23.94 -9.83 1.67
N PHE A 109 -23.71 -11.02 1.09
CA PHE A 109 -24.18 -11.33 -0.26
C PHE A 109 -25.70 -11.27 -0.37
N LEU A 110 -26.42 -11.87 0.59
CA LEU A 110 -27.88 -11.88 0.59
C LEU A 110 -28.50 -10.49 0.84
N GLY A 111 -27.83 -9.63 1.63
CA GLY A 111 -28.33 -8.30 1.98
C GLY A 111 -27.98 -7.20 0.98
N LEU A 112 -26.83 -7.27 0.32
CA LEU A 112 -26.31 -6.20 -0.53
C LEU A 112 -26.52 -6.43 -2.04
N ASN A 113 -26.90 -7.65 -2.45
CA ASN A 113 -27.11 -7.95 -3.86
C ASN A 113 -28.53 -7.51 -4.30
N PRO A 114 -28.65 -6.50 -5.17
CA PRO A 114 -29.95 -5.98 -5.60
C PRO A 114 -30.74 -6.98 -6.46
N ASP A 115 -30.05 -7.89 -7.17
CA ASP A 115 -30.67 -8.89 -8.07
C ASP A 115 -31.43 -9.99 -7.32
N ILE A 116 -31.21 -10.10 -6.00
CA ILE A 116 -31.92 -11.04 -5.11
C ILE A 116 -33.28 -10.45 -4.67
N HIS A 117 -33.54 -9.18 -4.99
CA HIS A 117 -34.72 -8.42 -4.55
C HIS A 117 -35.04 -8.69 -3.08
N PRO A 118 -34.11 -8.40 -2.13
CA PRO A 118 -34.30 -8.71 -0.73
C PRO A 118 -35.50 -7.92 -0.18
N LEU A 119 -36.46 -8.63 0.41
CA LEU A 119 -37.66 -8.01 0.98
C LEU A 119 -37.31 -7.25 2.27
N PRO A 120 -38.08 -6.22 2.67
CA PRO A 120 -37.78 -5.41 3.86
C PRO A 120 -37.61 -6.25 5.14
N LEU A 121 -38.38 -7.35 5.26
CA LEU A 121 -38.27 -8.27 6.39
C LEU A 121 -36.95 -9.06 6.37
N GLU A 122 -36.48 -9.52 5.19
CA GLU A 122 -35.18 -10.20 5.05
C GLU A 122 -34.03 -9.24 5.33
N GLN A 123 -34.11 -8.01 4.81
CA GLN A 123 -33.10 -6.98 5.04
C GLN A 123 -32.94 -6.67 6.52
N PHE A 124 -34.04 -6.59 7.27
CA PHE A 124 -34.01 -6.42 8.72
C PHE A 124 -33.24 -7.54 9.42
N PHE A 125 -33.54 -8.80 9.11
CA PHE A 125 -32.85 -9.94 9.72
C PHE A 125 -31.39 -10.08 9.27
N TYR A 126 -31.06 -9.85 7.99
CA TYR A 126 -29.67 -9.88 7.53
C TYR A 126 -28.82 -8.78 8.17
N PHE A 127 -29.38 -7.59 8.35
CA PHE A 127 -28.70 -6.50 9.05
C PHE A 127 -28.48 -6.85 10.53
N LEU A 128 -29.53 -7.35 11.20
CA LEU A 128 -29.46 -7.76 12.61
C LEU A 128 -28.43 -8.88 12.80
N ASP A 129 -28.50 -9.95 12.02
CA ASP A 129 -27.59 -11.10 12.12
C ASP A 129 -26.13 -10.73 11.78
N SER A 130 -25.93 -9.80 10.84
CA SER A 130 -24.61 -9.28 10.50
C SER A 130 -24.01 -8.45 11.65
N ALA A 131 -24.83 -7.62 12.30
CA ALA A 131 -24.41 -6.84 13.46
C ALA A 131 -24.04 -7.74 14.65
N PHE A 132 -24.90 -8.71 14.99
CA PHE A 132 -24.63 -9.69 16.04
C PHE A 132 -23.36 -10.51 15.74
N SER A 133 -23.24 -11.05 14.53
CA SER A 133 -22.07 -11.84 14.11
C SER A 133 -20.77 -11.04 14.16
N SER A 134 -20.80 -9.75 13.79
CA SER A 134 -19.62 -8.88 13.85
C SER A 134 -19.14 -8.65 15.28
N VAL A 135 -20.07 -8.40 16.22
CA VAL A 135 -19.75 -8.21 17.64
C VAL A 135 -19.24 -9.53 18.25
N GLU A 136 -19.88 -10.66 17.94
CA GLU A 136 -19.45 -11.98 18.39
C GLU A 136 -18.04 -12.33 17.90
N LEU A 137 -17.71 -11.99 16.65
CA LEU A 137 -16.39 -12.26 16.07
C LEU A 137 -15.29 -11.45 16.78
N ILE A 138 -15.55 -10.19 17.09
CA ILE A 138 -14.61 -9.32 17.83
C ILE A 138 -14.37 -9.89 19.24
N ILE A 139 -15.44 -10.21 19.97
CA ILE A 139 -15.34 -10.75 21.34
C ILE A 139 -14.66 -12.12 21.32
N ALA A 140 -15.00 -13.01 20.37
CA ALA A 140 -14.36 -14.31 20.23
C ALA A 140 -12.86 -14.19 19.89
N THR A 141 -12.46 -13.21 19.09
CA THR A 141 -11.03 -12.95 18.79
C THR A 141 -10.25 -12.58 20.05
N ILE A 142 -10.83 -11.71 20.88
CA ILE A 142 -10.24 -11.29 22.16
C ILE A 142 -10.15 -12.50 23.10
N LEU A 143 -11.21 -13.30 23.18
CA LEU A 143 -11.27 -14.48 24.04
C LEU A 143 -10.29 -15.58 23.62
N ILE A 144 -10.17 -15.88 22.32
CA ILE A 144 -9.19 -16.85 21.80
C ILE A 144 -7.77 -16.42 22.16
N ARG A 145 -7.42 -15.14 21.99
CA ARG A 145 -6.08 -14.62 22.35
C ARG A 145 -5.81 -14.73 23.84
N LEU A 146 -6.79 -14.41 24.68
CA LEU A 146 -6.66 -14.52 26.14
C LEU A 146 -6.49 -15.99 26.58
N LEU A 147 -7.27 -16.92 26.01
CA LEU A 147 -7.15 -18.34 26.29
C LEU A 147 -5.82 -18.92 25.79
N ALA A 148 -5.37 -18.52 24.60
CA ALA A 148 -4.08 -18.94 24.04
C ALA A 148 -2.90 -18.45 24.90
N ASN A 149 -2.91 -17.18 25.32
CA ASN A 149 -1.86 -16.63 26.18
C ASN A 149 -1.82 -17.34 27.54
N ARG A 150 -2.99 -17.66 28.12
CA ARG A 150 -3.07 -18.36 29.40
C ARG A 150 -2.64 -19.83 29.30
N GLN A 151 -2.99 -20.52 28.21
CA GLN A 151 -2.46 -21.85 27.93
C GLN A 151 -0.96 -21.81 27.69
N MET A 152 -0.45 -20.78 27.02
CA MET A 152 0.99 -20.58 26.81
C MET A 152 1.73 -20.30 28.13
N GLU A 153 1.14 -19.57 29.08
CA GLU A 153 1.71 -19.35 30.42
C GLU A 153 1.71 -20.63 31.27
N LEU A 154 0.60 -21.38 31.27
CA LEU A 154 0.51 -22.67 31.97
C LEU A 154 1.47 -23.69 31.36
N PHE A 155 1.55 -23.74 30.04
CA PHE A 155 2.49 -24.58 29.30
C PHE A 155 3.94 -24.13 29.55
N ARG A 156 4.22 -22.83 29.63
CA ARG A 156 5.55 -22.32 29.98
C ARG A 156 5.97 -22.71 31.39
N LYS A 157 5.04 -22.77 32.34
CA LYS A 157 5.27 -23.28 33.70
C LYS A 157 5.52 -24.80 33.72
N MET A 158 4.78 -25.57 32.91
CA MET A 158 5.05 -27.01 32.72
C MET A 158 6.36 -27.28 31.97
N MET A 159 6.73 -26.42 31.02
CA MET A 159 7.95 -26.52 30.21
C MET A 159 9.21 -26.07 30.95
N THR A 160 9.10 -25.23 31.99
CA THR A 160 10.23 -25.00 32.91
C THR A 160 10.62 -26.27 33.67
N GLU A 161 9.73 -27.27 33.73
CA GLU A 161 9.98 -28.57 34.36
C GLU A 161 10.41 -29.66 33.35
N ALA A 162 10.09 -29.52 32.05
CA ALA A 162 10.43 -30.51 31.02
C ALA A 162 11.56 -30.05 30.08
N LYS A 163 12.70 -30.73 30.16
CA LYS A 163 13.81 -30.63 29.19
C LYS A 163 13.37 -31.25 27.86
N ASP A 164 12.97 -30.43 26.89
CA ASP A 164 13.29 -30.61 25.46
C ASP A 164 12.63 -29.53 24.61
N LYS A 165 13.33 -28.40 24.49
CA LYS A 165 12.87 -27.17 23.82
C LYS A 165 13.03 -27.22 22.29
N ALA A 166 13.95 -28.04 21.77
CA ALA A 166 14.36 -27.98 20.37
C ALA A 166 13.44 -28.73 19.39
N LEU A 167 12.85 -29.85 19.81
CA LEU A 167 11.98 -30.67 18.95
C LEU A 167 10.62 -30.01 18.71
N PHE A 168 10.11 -29.28 19.71
CA PHE A 168 8.79 -28.65 19.67
C PHE A 168 8.80 -27.35 18.86
N GLU A 169 9.84 -26.52 18.95
CA GLU A 169 9.98 -25.31 18.12
C GLU A 169 9.98 -25.66 16.63
N HIS A 170 10.54 -26.82 16.24
CA HIS A 170 10.53 -27.28 14.85
C HIS A 170 9.13 -27.70 14.34
N ILE A 171 8.34 -28.39 15.17
CA ILE A 171 6.98 -28.84 14.82
C ILE A 171 5.99 -27.68 14.81
N LEU A 172 6.13 -26.72 15.72
CA LEU A 172 5.28 -25.52 15.78
C LEU A 172 5.52 -24.58 14.60
N ASP A 173 6.77 -24.42 14.17
CA ASP A 173 7.06 -23.67 12.95
C ASP A 173 6.43 -24.33 11.72
N GLN A 174 6.38 -25.66 11.67
CA GLN A 174 5.73 -26.42 10.60
C GLN A 174 4.20 -26.26 10.57
N ILE A 175 3.56 -26.21 11.74
CA ILE A 175 2.10 -26.08 11.85
C ILE A 175 1.66 -24.62 11.67
N CYS A 176 2.38 -23.66 12.26
CA CYS A 176 2.07 -22.24 12.09
C CYS A 176 2.35 -21.72 10.65
N SER A 177 3.28 -22.33 9.93
CA SER A 177 3.53 -22.00 8.51
C SER A 177 2.49 -22.58 7.54
N SER A 178 1.77 -23.63 7.93
CA SER A 178 0.85 -24.38 7.04
C SER A 178 -0.64 -24.01 7.16
N VAL A 179 -1.05 -23.26 8.19
CA VAL A 179 -2.46 -22.86 8.40
C VAL A 179 -2.91 -21.60 7.60
N PRO A 180 -2.17 -20.48 7.57
CA PRO A 180 -2.50 -19.33 6.71
C PRO A 180 -2.68 -19.63 5.19
N PRO A 181 -1.87 -20.49 4.55
CA PRO A 181 -1.90 -20.76 3.12
C PRO A 181 -3.13 -21.54 2.68
N ILE A 182 -3.60 -22.50 3.48
CA ILE A 182 -4.77 -23.32 3.13
C ILE A 182 -6.02 -22.42 3.13
N VAL A 183 -6.15 -21.56 4.15
CA VAL A 183 -7.23 -20.55 4.21
C VAL A 183 -7.14 -19.57 3.03
N LEU A 184 -5.93 -19.11 2.69
CA LEU A 184 -5.68 -18.22 1.56
C LEU A 184 -6.01 -18.87 0.21
N LEU A 185 -5.68 -20.15 0.03
CA LEU A 185 -5.98 -20.90 -1.20
C LEU A 185 -7.49 -21.11 -1.37
N LEU A 186 -8.19 -21.42 -0.27
CA LEU A 186 -9.66 -21.57 -0.26
C LEU A 186 -10.37 -20.24 -0.52
N THR A 187 -9.88 -19.11 0.00
CA THR A 187 -10.46 -17.78 -0.30
C THR A 187 -10.20 -17.35 -1.74
N ILE A 188 -9.00 -17.62 -2.27
CA ILE A 188 -8.65 -17.37 -3.69
C ILE A 188 -9.58 -18.20 -4.61
N GLN A 189 -9.78 -19.49 -4.31
CA GLN A 189 -10.67 -20.35 -5.09
C GLN A 189 -12.13 -19.85 -5.09
N LEU A 190 -12.63 -19.42 -3.93
CA LEU A 190 -13.98 -18.88 -3.81
C LEU A 190 -14.16 -17.55 -4.58
N GLN A 191 -13.15 -16.66 -4.54
CA GLN A 191 -13.17 -15.39 -5.27
C GLN A 191 -13.04 -15.57 -6.80
N LEU A 192 -12.21 -16.51 -7.25
CA LEU A 192 -12.13 -16.88 -8.67
C LEU A 192 -13.45 -17.48 -9.17
N PHE A 193 -14.16 -18.24 -8.33
CA PHE A 193 -15.51 -18.73 -8.63
C PHE A 193 -16.52 -17.58 -8.78
N PHE A 194 -16.44 -16.53 -7.97
CA PHE A 194 -17.31 -15.34 -8.13
C PHE A 194 -16.98 -14.53 -9.39
N LEU A 195 -15.69 -14.39 -9.75
CA LEU A 195 -15.29 -13.71 -10.99
C LEU A 195 -15.78 -14.44 -12.25
N TRP A 196 -15.83 -15.79 -12.21
CA TRP A 196 -16.37 -16.63 -13.29
C TRP A 196 -17.84 -16.29 -13.63
N TYR A 197 -18.64 -15.87 -12.65
CA TYR A 197 -20.09 -15.67 -12.82
C TYR A 197 -20.50 -14.27 -13.30
N LEU A 198 -19.55 -13.37 -13.60
CA LEU A 198 -19.86 -12.03 -14.13
C LEU A 198 -20.38 -12.13 -15.58
N PRO A 199 -21.63 -11.71 -15.88
CA PRO A 199 -22.14 -11.72 -17.25
C PRO A 199 -21.42 -10.67 -18.09
N ALA A 200 -20.85 -11.09 -19.23
CA ALA A 200 -20.32 -10.19 -20.25
C ALA A 200 -21.50 -9.44 -20.91
N ARG A 201 -21.77 -8.20 -20.47
CA ARG A 201 -22.71 -7.32 -21.16
C ARG A 201 -21.97 -6.53 -22.24
N ASP A 202 -22.32 -6.79 -23.50
CA ASP A 202 -21.90 -5.99 -24.63
C ASP A 202 -22.74 -4.72 -24.70
N VAL A 203 -22.12 -3.58 -24.41
CA VAL A 203 -22.71 -2.25 -24.62
C VAL A 203 -22.33 -1.79 -26.02
N GLN A 204 -23.32 -1.66 -26.90
CA GLN A 204 -23.16 -1.01 -28.20
C GLN A 204 -23.30 0.50 -28.02
N VAL A 205 -22.34 1.26 -28.55
CA VAL A 205 -22.30 2.71 -28.45
C VAL A 205 -22.51 3.32 -29.84
N THR A 206 -23.59 4.10 -30.00
CA THR A 206 -23.83 4.96 -31.16
C THR A 206 -23.31 6.37 -30.85
N VAL A 207 -22.54 6.94 -31.77
CA VAL A 207 -21.89 8.25 -31.63
C VAL A 207 -22.80 9.33 -32.23
N GLU A 208 -23.20 10.32 -31.43
CA GLU A 208 -23.73 11.60 -31.93
C GLU A 208 -22.68 12.70 -31.73
N GLU A 209 -22.48 13.51 -32.78
CA GLU A 209 -21.48 14.58 -32.84
C GLU A 209 -21.93 15.83 -32.06
N GLY A 210 -21.07 16.33 -31.16
CA GLY A 210 -21.30 17.54 -30.38
C GLY A 210 -20.16 18.55 -30.52
N GLU A 211 -20.52 19.78 -30.85
CA GLU A 211 -19.68 20.98 -31.07
C GLU A 211 -18.80 21.40 -29.86
N PRO A 212 -17.66 22.08 -30.08
CA PRO A 212 -16.69 22.40 -29.04
C PRO A 212 -17.01 23.70 -28.28
N PHE A 213 -17.03 23.64 -26.95
CA PHE A 213 -17.10 24.82 -26.07
C PHE A 213 -15.69 25.28 -25.67
N ALA A 214 -15.33 26.52 -26.01
CA ALA A 214 -14.09 27.18 -25.61
C ALA A 214 -14.29 28.01 -24.33
N THR A 215 -13.40 27.89 -23.35
CA THR A 215 -13.28 28.85 -22.23
C THR A 215 -11.84 29.27 -21.98
N ARG A 216 -11.66 30.60 -21.98
CA ARG A 216 -10.43 31.35 -21.71
C ARG A 216 -9.96 31.15 -20.27
N PHE A 217 -8.66 30.92 -20.09
CA PHE A 217 -7.94 31.17 -18.86
C PHE A 217 -7.12 32.47 -19.01
N THR A 218 -7.33 33.43 -18.13
CA THR A 218 -6.46 34.60 -17.96
C THR A 218 -6.17 34.83 -16.48
N GLY A 219 -4.88 35.02 -16.16
CA GLY A 219 -4.42 35.83 -15.03
C GLY A 219 -3.98 35.06 -13.79
N PHE A 220 -2.66 34.90 -13.60
CA PHE A 220 -1.92 35.66 -12.59
C PHE A 220 -0.42 35.50 -12.80
N GLU A 221 0.23 36.60 -13.17
CA GLU A 221 1.69 36.74 -13.25
C GLU A 221 2.27 37.29 -11.94
N SER A 222 3.50 36.85 -11.68
CA SER A 222 4.61 37.58 -11.05
C SER A 222 4.57 37.89 -9.54
N SER A 223 5.49 37.28 -8.81
CA SER A 223 6.67 37.98 -8.26
C SER A 223 7.52 37.02 -7.42
N LEU A 224 8.83 36.99 -7.69
CA LEU A 224 9.93 36.85 -6.73
C LEU A 224 11.23 36.47 -7.47
N THR A 225 11.76 37.46 -8.18
CA THR A 225 13.20 37.62 -8.33
C THR A 225 13.82 37.81 -6.95
N GLY A 226 14.66 36.87 -6.53
CA GLY A 226 15.30 36.89 -5.21
C GLY A 226 16.63 36.15 -5.18
N ALA A 227 17.41 36.22 -6.26
CA ALA A 227 18.82 35.88 -6.24
C ALA A 227 19.61 37.15 -5.90
N ASN A 228 19.87 37.40 -4.60
CA ASN A 228 20.93 38.30 -4.10
C ASN A 228 21.00 38.38 -2.55
N LEU A 229 20.69 37.31 -1.82
CA LEU A 229 20.70 37.29 -0.34
C LEU A 229 21.70 36.30 0.29
N LEU A 230 22.78 35.94 -0.41
CA LEU A 230 23.84 35.07 0.12
C LEU A 230 25.20 35.77 0.27
N SER A 231 25.20 37.07 0.57
CA SER A 231 26.44 37.77 0.95
C SER A 231 26.24 38.74 2.12
N ARG A 232 25.98 38.22 3.32
CA ARG A 232 26.44 38.84 4.59
C ARG A 232 26.02 38.02 5.81
N ARG A 233 27.04 37.58 6.58
CA ARG A 233 27.14 37.37 8.06
C ARG A 233 25.95 36.70 8.77
N SER A 234 26.09 35.74 9.67
CA SER A 234 27.14 35.38 10.64
C SER A 234 26.83 33.95 11.10
N SER A 235 27.83 33.24 11.64
CA SER A 235 27.79 31.83 12.07
C SER A 235 26.47 31.39 12.71
N MET A 236 25.55 30.88 11.89
CA MET A 236 24.37 30.17 12.38
C MET A 236 24.84 28.77 12.74
N SER A 237 24.62 28.34 13.99
CA SER A 237 25.05 27.01 14.40
C SER A 237 24.26 25.96 13.61
N LEU A 238 24.89 24.82 13.30
CA LEU A 238 24.26 23.71 12.56
C LEU A 238 22.91 23.31 13.18
N ARG A 239 22.81 23.41 14.51
CA ARG A 239 21.59 23.11 15.28
C ARG A 239 20.48 24.12 15.02
N ASP A 240 20.80 25.41 14.91
CA ASP A 240 19.81 26.46 14.62
C ASP A 240 19.28 26.34 13.18
N PHE A 241 20.14 25.94 12.23
CA PHE A 241 19.72 25.64 10.86
C PHE A 241 18.83 24.39 10.79
N GLU A 242 19.19 23.31 11.48
CA GLU A 242 18.36 22.11 11.57
C GLU A 242 17.01 22.40 12.24
N GLN A 243 16.99 23.24 13.29
CA GLN A 243 15.76 23.68 13.93
C GLN A 243 14.92 24.55 13.01
N LEU A 244 15.51 25.45 12.21
CA LEU A 244 14.81 26.25 11.22
C LEU A 244 14.23 25.41 10.08
N VAL A 245 14.97 24.41 9.59
CA VAL A 245 14.49 23.46 8.57
C VAL A 245 13.36 22.59 9.13
N LYS A 246 13.45 22.12 10.38
CA LYS A 246 12.36 21.42 11.08
C LYS A 246 11.14 22.32 11.31
N LYS A 247 11.35 23.60 11.64
CA LYS A 247 10.31 24.62 11.83
C LYS A 247 9.57 24.95 10.52
N ARG A 248 10.24 24.78 9.36
CA ARG A 248 9.67 25.05 8.03
C ARG A 248 8.86 23.90 7.41
N GLN A 249 8.87 22.70 8.00
CA GLN A 249 8.32 21.48 7.35
C GLN A 249 7.02 20.93 7.91
N ARG A 250 6.46 21.48 9.01
CA ARG A 250 5.16 21.01 9.52
C ARG A 250 4.06 22.01 9.14
N LEU A 251 3.33 21.65 8.08
CA LEU A 251 2.06 22.29 7.75
C LEU A 251 1.11 22.25 8.95
N SER A 252 0.31 23.29 9.13
CA SER A 252 -0.69 23.35 10.19
C SER A 252 -1.81 22.34 9.97
N ASP A 253 -2.46 21.90 11.05
CA ASP A 253 -3.59 20.97 10.97
C ASP A 253 -4.73 21.50 10.09
N TRP A 254 -4.93 22.82 10.11
CA TRP A 254 -5.90 23.53 9.26
C TRP A 254 -5.62 23.41 7.76
N VAL A 255 -4.38 23.11 7.35
CA VAL A 255 -4.03 22.83 5.95
C VAL A 255 -4.06 21.32 5.69
N LEU A 256 -3.55 20.52 6.63
CA LEU A 256 -3.48 19.06 6.47
C LEU A 256 -4.86 18.41 6.36
N PHE A 257 -5.82 18.83 7.19
CA PHE A 257 -7.13 18.21 7.24
C PHE A 257 -7.95 18.40 5.95
N PRO A 258 -8.05 19.61 5.36
CA PRO A 258 -8.68 19.78 4.04
C PRO A 258 -7.96 19.03 2.92
N VAL A 259 -6.62 18.97 2.95
CA VAL A 259 -5.84 18.20 1.96
C VAL A 259 -6.18 16.70 2.06
N MET A 260 -6.24 16.15 3.27
CA MET A 260 -6.58 14.75 3.49
C MET A 260 -8.00 14.41 3.03
N LEU A 261 -8.96 15.31 3.25
CA LEU A 261 -10.36 15.10 2.86
C LEU A 261 -10.59 15.35 1.37
N GLY A 262 -9.93 16.36 0.78
CA GLY A 262 -10.18 16.82 -0.58
C GLY A 262 -9.39 16.08 -1.66
N VAL A 263 -8.17 15.61 -1.37
CA VAL A 263 -7.34 14.96 -2.39
C VAL A 263 -7.90 13.61 -2.88
N PRO A 264 -8.37 12.68 -2.02
CA PRO A 264 -8.94 11.42 -2.48
C PRO A 264 -10.12 11.59 -3.47
N PRO A 265 -11.19 12.37 -3.16
CA PRO A 265 -12.28 12.57 -4.11
C PRO A 265 -11.83 13.36 -5.35
N PHE A 266 -10.89 14.30 -5.23
CA PHE A 266 -10.34 15.00 -6.39
C PHE A 266 -9.68 14.04 -7.39
N ILE A 267 -8.93 13.05 -6.91
CA ILE A 267 -8.27 12.07 -7.79
C ILE A 267 -9.27 11.16 -8.48
N VAL A 268 -10.32 10.72 -7.78
CA VAL A 268 -11.42 9.93 -8.35
C VAL A 268 -12.14 10.75 -9.43
N LEU A 269 -12.49 12.00 -9.13
CA LEU A 269 -13.13 12.91 -10.08
C LEU A 269 -12.24 13.20 -11.30
N PHE A 270 -10.95 13.47 -11.08
CA PHE A 270 -9.99 13.72 -12.15
C PHE A 270 -9.91 12.55 -13.12
N HIS A 271 -9.81 11.31 -12.61
CA HIS A 271 -9.80 10.14 -13.49
C HIS A 271 -11.16 9.93 -14.19
N SER A 272 -12.26 10.06 -13.45
CA SER A 272 -13.61 9.90 -14.01
C SER A 272 -13.93 10.91 -15.11
N GLN A 273 -13.38 12.13 -15.04
CA GLN A 273 -13.49 13.15 -16.09
C GLN A 273 -12.75 12.72 -17.36
N ILE A 274 -11.56 12.12 -17.21
CA ILE A 274 -10.78 11.61 -18.36
C ILE A 274 -11.52 10.47 -19.07
N THR A 275 -12.18 9.60 -18.31
CA THR A 275 -12.93 8.45 -18.84
C THR A 275 -14.40 8.76 -19.14
N PHE A 276 -14.85 9.99 -18.93
CA PHE A 276 -16.26 10.38 -19.08
C PHE A 276 -16.79 10.10 -20.49
N THR A 277 -16.00 10.41 -21.51
CA THR A 277 -16.31 10.14 -22.93
C THR A 277 -16.49 8.65 -23.24
N TYR A 278 -15.87 7.76 -22.46
CA TYR A 278 -16.00 6.31 -22.65
C TYR A 278 -17.29 5.74 -22.04
N HIS A 279 -17.80 6.33 -20.96
CA HIS A 279 -18.94 5.77 -20.22
C HIS A 279 -20.31 6.31 -20.60
N GLN A 280 -20.40 7.46 -21.31
CA GLN A 280 -21.66 8.06 -21.79
C GLN A 280 -22.80 8.15 -20.73
N GLN A 281 -22.45 8.19 -19.44
CA GLN A 281 -23.34 8.32 -18.30
C GLN A 281 -23.07 9.64 -17.58
N ALA A 282 -24.06 10.15 -16.83
CA ALA A 282 -23.82 11.29 -15.94
C ALA A 282 -22.70 10.93 -14.95
N LEU A 283 -21.72 11.83 -14.83
CA LEU A 283 -20.46 11.57 -14.11
C LEU A 283 -20.69 11.10 -12.67
N PHE A 284 -21.71 11.65 -12.01
CA PHE A 284 -22.05 11.29 -10.63
C PHE A 284 -22.63 9.88 -10.52
N GLU A 285 -23.50 9.48 -11.44
CA GLU A 285 -24.10 8.14 -11.48
C GLU A 285 -23.03 7.09 -11.77
N HIS A 286 -22.14 7.37 -12.73
CA HIS A 286 -21.03 6.49 -13.05
C HIS A 286 -20.11 6.23 -11.83
N ILE A 287 -19.77 7.29 -11.08
CA ILE A 287 -18.94 7.15 -9.87
C ILE A 287 -19.65 6.32 -8.79
N LEU A 288 -20.94 6.57 -8.57
CA LEU A 288 -21.74 5.82 -7.59
C LEU A 288 -21.83 4.34 -7.96
N ASP A 289 -22.12 4.02 -9.22
CA ASP A 289 -22.17 2.63 -9.69
C ASP A 289 -20.83 1.90 -9.50
N GLN A 290 -19.72 2.59 -9.77
CA GLN A 290 -18.38 2.05 -9.59
C GLN A 290 -18.01 1.81 -8.12
N ILE A 291 -18.45 2.68 -7.21
CA ILE A 291 -18.24 2.53 -5.77
C ILE A 291 -19.10 1.39 -5.20
N CYS A 292 -20.35 1.27 -5.65
CA CYS A 292 -21.29 0.24 -5.23
C CYS A 292 -21.03 -1.13 -5.87
N SER A 293 -20.21 -1.20 -6.92
CA SER A 293 -19.81 -2.46 -7.56
C SER A 293 -19.08 -3.39 -6.59
N SER A 294 -19.44 -4.67 -6.62
CA SER A 294 -18.76 -5.73 -5.87
C SER A 294 -17.41 -6.13 -6.46
N VAL A 295 -17.10 -5.75 -7.71
CA VAL A 295 -15.90 -6.18 -8.43
C VAL A 295 -14.60 -5.58 -7.86
N PRO A 296 -14.46 -4.25 -7.68
CA PRO A 296 -13.23 -3.66 -7.17
C PRO A 296 -12.72 -4.23 -5.84
N PRO A 297 -13.55 -4.41 -4.79
CA PRO A 297 -13.06 -4.97 -3.53
C PRO A 297 -12.63 -6.44 -3.68
N ILE A 298 -13.29 -7.22 -4.54
CA ILE A 298 -12.88 -8.60 -4.83
C ILE A 298 -11.51 -8.63 -5.50
N VAL A 299 -11.31 -7.83 -6.56
CA VAL A 299 -10.03 -7.76 -7.28
C VAL A 299 -8.91 -7.29 -6.34
N LEU A 300 -9.19 -6.30 -5.49
CA LEU A 300 -8.24 -5.80 -4.50
C LEU A 300 -7.85 -6.87 -3.49
N LEU A 301 -8.83 -7.53 -2.86
CA LEU A 301 -8.59 -8.58 -1.89
C LEU A 301 -7.85 -9.76 -2.51
N LEU A 302 -8.26 -10.23 -3.69
CA LEU A 302 -7.60 -11.32 -4.40
C LEU A 302 -6.14 -10.99 -4.70
N THR A 303 -5.86 -9.77 -5.17
CA THR A 303 -4.49 -9.34 -5.46
C THR A 303 -3.64 -9.27 -4.20
N ILE A 304 -4.16 -8.73 -3.09
CA ILE A 304 -3.46 -8.71 -1.80
C ILE A 304 -3.16 -10.13 -1.31
N GLN A 305 -4.14 -11.02 -1.41
CA GLN A 305 -4.01 -12.42 -1.02
C GLN A 305 -2.94 -13.15 -1.83
N LEU A 306 -2.97 -13.02 -3.16
CA LEU A 306 -1.94 -13.58 -4.04
C LEU A 306 -0.56 -13.02 -3.75
N GLN A 307 -0.43 -11.71 -3.52
CA GLN A 307 0.86 -11.08 -3.20
C GLN A 307 1.41 -11.53 -1.84
N LEU A 308 0.55 -11.73 -0.83
CA LEU A 308 0.95 -12.31 0.46
C LEU A 308 1.37 -13.78 0.31
N PHE A 309 0.62 -14.57 -0.45
CA PHE A 309 0.97 -15.94 -0.77
C PHE A 309 2.37 -16.00 -1.41
N PHE A 310 2.58 -15.23 -2.46
CA PHE A 310 3.86 -15.18 -3.17
C PHE A 310 5.02 -14.66 -2.31
N LEU A 311 4.77 -13.70 -1.41
CA LEU A 311 5.79 -13.24 -0.47
C LEU A 311 6.29 -14.37 0.47
N TRP A 312 5.39 -15.25 0.90
CA TRP A 312 5.75 -16.34 1.82
C TRP A 312 6.34 -17.56 1.11
N TYR A 313 5.89 -17.84 -0.12
CA TYR A 313 6.18 -19.09 -0.82
C TYR A 313 7.21 -19.00 -1.94
N LEU A 314 7.38 -17.84 -2.59
CA LEU A 314 8.39 -17.73 -3.64
C LEU A 314 9.80 -17.81 -3.05
N PRO A 315 10.74 -18.49 -3.73
CA PRO A 315 12.13 -18.48 -3.33
C PRO A 315 12.66 -17.05 -3.34
N ALA A 316 13.08 -16.57 -2.18
CA ALA A 316 13.48 -15.18 -1.96
C ALA A 316 14.98 -15.08 -1.68
N ARG A 317 15.58 -13.94 -2.04
CA ARG A 317 16.86 -13.51 -1.48
C ARG A 317 16.58 -12.68 -0.24
N ASP A 318 16.96 -13.19 0.93
CA ASP A 318 16.93 -12.43 2.18
C ASP A 318 18.08 -11.43 2.19
N VAL A 319 17.77 -10.14 2.34
CA VAL A 319 18.78 -9.07 2.44
C VAL A 319 18.54 -8.25 3.68
N GLN A 320 19.61 -7.99 4.43
CA GLN A 320 19.57 -7.07 5.57
C GLN A 320 19.69 -5.63 5.09
N VAL A 321 18.74 -4.80 5.53
CA VAL A 321 18.67 -3.39 5.20
C VAL A 321 19.01 -2.59 6.45
N THR A 322 19.96 -1.66 6.32
CA THR A 322 20.34 -0.75 7.39
C THR A 322 19.50 0.54 7.33
N VAL A 323 18.92 0.93 8.45
CA VAL A 323 18.10 2.15 8.59
C VAL A 323 18.91 3.20 9.35
N GLU A 324 18.69 4.50 9.08
CA GLU A 324 19.37 5.59 9.82
C GLU A 324 18.97 5.64 11.30
N GLU A 325 17.70 5.33 11.60
CA GLU A 325 17.12 5.26 12.94
C GLU A 325 16.49 3.87 13.14
N GLY A 326 17.20 2.93 13.77
CA GLY A 326 16.67 1.61 14.13
C GLY A 326 17.64 0.45 13.87
N GLU A 327 17.25 -0.74 14.33
CA GLU A 327 17.97 -1.98 14.06
C GLU A 327 17.83 -2.38 12.57
N PRO A 328 18.86 -3.01 11.98
CA PRO A 328 18.76 -3.57 10.64
C PRO A 328 17.64 -4.63 10.60
N PHE A 329 16.88 -4.66 9.52
CA PHE A 329 15.82 -5.64 9.33
C PHE A 329 16.07 -6.47 8.07
N ALA A 330 15.70 -7.75 8.12
CA ALA A 330 15.72 -8.64 6.98
C ALA A 330 14.46 -8.45 6.15
N THR A 331 14.60 -8.33 4.84
CA THR A 331 13.47 -8.28 3.90
C THR A 331 13.68 -9.28 2.75
N ARG A 332 12.56 -9.79 2.24
CA ARG A 332 12.50 -10.78 1.15
C ARG A 332 12.26 -10.10 -0.19
N PHE A 333 13.22 -10.19 -1.09
CA PHE A 333 13.09 -9.68 -2.45
C PHE A 333 12.51 -10.75 -3.38
N THR A 334 11.24 -10.59 -3.73
CA THR A 334 10.51 -11.39 -4.76
C THR A 334 9.48 -10.53 -5.49
N GLY A 335 9.66 -9.21 -5.52
CA GLY A 335 8.66 -8.29 -6.05
C GLY A 335 8.42 -8.47 -7.55
N PHE A 336 9.46 -8.77 -8.33
CA PHE A 336 9.34 -8.98 -9.78
C PHE A 336 8.60 -10.28 -10.08
N GLU A 337 9.04 -11.39 -9.49
CA GLU A 337 8.47 -12.72 -9.71
C GLU A 337 6.99 -12.74 -9.30
N SER A 338 6.65 -12.15 -8.15
CA SER A 338 5.27 -12.11 -7.67
C SER A 338 4.36 -11.27 -8.58
N SER A 339 4.84 -10.11 -9.03
CA SER A 339 4.07 -9.24 -9.94
C SER A 339 3.89 -9.87 -11.32
N LEU A 340 4.93 -10.53 -11.85
CA LEU A 340 4.88 -11.26 -13.11
C LEU A 340 3.83 -12.38 -13.06
N LEU A 341 3.83 -13.19 -11.99
CA LEU A 341 2.85 -14.26 -11.81
C LEU A 341 1.42 -13.73 -11.74
N VAL A 342 1.17 -12.62 -11.02
CA VAL A 342 -0.16 -12.00 -10.99
C VAL A 342 -0.58 -11.51 -12.38
N CYS A 343 0.32 -10.86 -13.12
CA CYS A 343 0.02 -10.40 -14.49
C CYS A 343 -0.26 -11.55 -15.45
N LEU A 344 0.51 -12.65 -15.36
CA LEU A 344 0.29 -13.85 -16.17
C LEU A 344 -1.03 -14.54 -15.82
N LEU A 345 -1.36 -14.65 -14.54
CA LEU A 345 -2.66 -15.16 -14.08
C LEU A 345 -3.81 -14.28 -14.58
N TYR A 346 -3.61 -12.96 -14.61
CA TYR A 346 -4.58 -12.01 -15.15
C TYR A 346 -4.86 -12.24 -16.64
N ILE A 347 -3.78 -12.31 -17.44
CA ILE A 347 -3.87 -12.54 -18.88
C ILE A 347 -4.46 -13.92 -19.17
N LEU A 348 -3.99 -14.97 -18.48
CA LEU A 348 -4.49 -16.33 -18.67
C LEU A 348 -5.98 -16.43 -18.33
N GLY A 349 -6.42 -15.84 -17.22
CA GLY A 349 -7.83 -15.83 -16.85
C GLY A 349 -8.70 -15.11 -17.88
N ALA A 350 -8.22 -13.99 -18.42
CA ALA A 350 -8.91 -13.28 -19.50
C ALA A 350 -8.97 -14.10 -20.80
N LEU A 351 -7.87 -14.76 -21.19
CA LEU A 351 -7.81 -15.60 -22.40
C LEU A 351 -8.67 -16.87 -22.29
N LEU A 352 -8.82 -17.43 -21.09
CA LEU A 352 -9.70 -18.56 -20.81
C LEU A 352 -11.18 -18.15 -20.67
N GLY A 353 -11.49 -16.85 -20.73
CA GLY A 353 -12.86 -16.33 -20.59
C GLY A 353 -13.40 -16.37 -19.16
N LEU A 354 -12.53 -16.46 -18.14
CA LEU A 354 -12.95 -16.43 -16.72
C LEU A 354 -13.54 -15.08 -16.32
N TYR A 355 -13.08 -14.00 -16.95
CA TYR A 355 -13.54 -12.63 -16.76
C TYR A 355 -13.09 -11.79 -17.96
N PRO A 356 -13.70 -10.61 -18.20
CA PRO A 356 -13.28 -9.74 -19.30
C PRO A 356 -11.85 -9.22 -19.11
N GLY A 357 -11.02 -9.25 -20.17
CA GLY A 357 -9.65 -8.70 -20.12
C GLY A 357 -9.57 -7.18 -19.89
N HIS A 358 -10.68 -6.46 -20.06
CA HIS A 358 -10.79 -5.03 -19.76
C HIS A 358 -11.24 -4.72 -18.32
N LEU A 359 -11.42 -5.75 -17.47
CA LEU A 359 -12.00 -5.64 -16.11
C LEU A 359 -11.39 -4.53 -15.25
N ILE A 360 -10.06 -4.42 -15.25
CA ILE A 360 -9.35 -3.50 -14.35
C ILE A 360 -9.47 -2.07 -14.87
N PHE A 361 -9.43 -1.87 -16.19
CA PHE A 361 -9.64 -0.56 -16.78
C PHE A 361 -11.06 -0.05 -16.51
N THR A 362 -12.08 -0.88 -16.74
CA THR A 362 -13.49 -0.48 -16.56
C THR A 362 -13.88 -0.25 -15.11
N HIS A 363 -13.19 -0.89 -14.17
CA HIS A 363 -13.43 -0.74 -12.73
C HIS A 363 -12.37 0.08 -11.99
N TRP A 364 -11.53 0.82 -12.73
CA TRP A 364 -10.42 1.54 -12.14
C TRP A 364 -10.87 2.61 -11.13
N VAL A 365 -11.96 3.32 -11.41
CA VAL A 365 -12.54 4.33 -10.50
C VAL A 365 -12.92 3.70 -9.15
N GLY A 366 -13.62 2.56 -9.18
CA GLY A 366 -13.93 1.80 -7.97
C GLY A 366 -12.67 1.28 -7.26
N LEU A 367 -11.67 0.80 -8.02
CA LEU A 367 -10.39 0.36 -7.44
C LEU A 367 -9.64 1.51 -6.75
N LEU A 368 -9.60 2.71 -7.34
CA LEU A 368 -9.00 3.90 -6.73
C LEU A 368 -9.71 4.28 -5.42
N PHE A 369 -11.03 4.17 -5.37
CA PHE A 369 -11.81 4.39 -4.15
C PHE A 369 -11.40 3.39 -3.05
N TRP A 370 -11.38 2.08 -3.36
CA TRP A 370 -11.00 1.06 -2.39
C TRP A 370 -9.52 1.12 -1.98
N LEU A 371 -8.60 1.47 -2.89
CA LEU A 371 -7.20 1.74 -2.56
C LEU A 371 -7.04 2.98 -1.66
N SER A 372 -7.91 3.99 -1.82
CA SER A 372 -7.95 5.16 -0.93
C SER A 372 -8.41 4.76 0.47
N LEU A 373 -9.46 3.93 0.58
CA LEU A 373 -9.89 3.37 1.88
C LEU A 373 -8.81 2.51 2.52
N LEU A 374 -8.12 1.67 1.74
CA LEU A 374 -6.99 0.87 2.22
C LEU A 374 -5.86 1.76 2.74
N SER A 375 -5.61 2.90 2.09
CA SER A 375 -4.59 3.87 2.52
C SER A 375 -4.93 4.48 3.88
N ILE A 376 -6.19 4.89 4.06
CA ILE A 376 -6.70 5.45 5.32
C ILE A 376 -6.65 4.39 6.42
N PHE A 377 -7.17 3.20 6.14
CA PHE A 377 -7.21 2.08 7.09
C PHE A 377 -5.81 1.67 7.52
N THR A 378 -4.87 1.55 6.59
CA THR A 378 -3.48 1.20 6.91
C THR A 378 -2.83 2.28 7.78
N ALA A 379 -2.95 3.55 7.40
CA ALA A 379 -2.42 4.66 8.19
C ALA A 379 -3.02 4.70 9.61
N PHE A 380 -4.32 4.38 9.74
CA PHE A 380 -5.00 4.25 11.02
C PHE A 380 -4.45 3.08 11.86
N LEU A 381 -4.32 1.89 11.28
CA LEU A 381 -3.73 0.72 11.97
C LEU A 381 -2.32 1.02 12.49
N LEU A 382 -1.51 1.74 11.71
CA LEU A 382 -0.16 2.11 12.11
C LEU A 382 -0.11 3.02 13.34
N LEU A 383 -1.18 3.77 13.65
CA LEU A 383 -1.27 4.55 14.90
C LEU A 383 -1.33 3.67 16.16
N PHE A 384 -1.86 2.45 16.05
CA PHE A 384 -2.02 1.52 17.18
C PHE A 384 -0.83 0.56 17.35
N THR A 385 0.12 0.56 16.42
CA THR A 385 1.30 -0.31 16.53
C THR A 385 2.24 0.18 17.63
N PRO A 386 2.74 -0.73 18.50
CA PRO A 386 3.51 -0.36 19.69
C PRO A 386 4.76 0.45 19.32
N ARG A 387 5.05 1.46 20.14
CA ARG A 387 6.16 2.39 19.91
C ARG A 387 7.49 1.64 20.07
N SER A 388 8.41 1.81 19.11
CA SER A 388 9.83 1.57 19.41
C SER A 388 10.26 2.56 20.50
N PRO A 389 10.92 2.11 21.59
CA PRO A 389 11.37 3.01 22.63
C PRO A 389 12.32 4.06 22.02
N PRO A 390 12.26 5.32 22.47
CA PRO A 390 13.24 6.31 22.05
C PRO A 390 14.65 5.84 22.45
N PRO A 391 15.69 6.13 21.66
CA PRO A 391 17.05 5.83 22.05
C PRO A 391 17.36 6.53 23.37
N VAL A 392 17.82 5.76 24.36
CA VAL A 392 18.28 6.28 25.64
C VAL A 392 19.46 7.21 25.37
N SER A 393 19.29 8.50 25.63
CA SER A 393 20.41 9.44 25.63
C SER A 393 21.43 8.98 26.68
N PRO A 394 22.73 8.84 26.35
CA PRO A 394 23.72 8.51 27.35
C PRO A 394 23.73 9.60 28.44
N PRO A 395 23.94 9.23 29.72
CA PRO A 395 24.06 10.21 30.79
C PRO A 395 25.22 11.16 30.46
N SER A 396 24.96 12.46 30.58
CA SER A 396 26.01 13.48 30.48
C SER A 396 27.12 13.16 31.47
N PRO A 397 28.41 13.23 31.08
CA PRO A 397 29.49 13.07 32.03
C PRO A 397 29.38 14.18 33.09
N SER A 398 29.35 13.77 34.36
CA SER A 398 29.44 14.67 35.50
C SER A 398 30.81 15.33 35.51
N THR A 399 30.90 16.54 35.00
CA THR A 399 32.00 17.45 35.33
C THR A 399 31.55 18.29 36.51
N ASP A 400 32.04 17.91 37.69
CA ASP A 400 32.29 18.87 38.77
C ASP A 400 33.17 19.98 38.20
N ASP A 401 32.71 21.22 38.25
CA ASP A 401 33.59 22.37 38.45
C ASP A 401 32.78 23.61 38.86
N SER A 402 33.07 24.04 40.07
CA SER A 402 32.69 25.32 40.66
C SER A 402 33.40 26.48 39.94
N SER A 403 32.66 27.32 39.20
CA SER A 403 33.05 28.72 38.98
C SER A 403 31.89 29.61 38.52
N ILE A 404 31.51 30.50 39.44
CA ILE A 404 31.13 31.91 39.29
C ILE A 404 30.32 32.32 38.04
N SER A 405 29.06 32.67 38.33
CA SER A 405 28.09 33.38 37.50
C SER A 405 28.58 34.76 37.04
N VAL A 406 28.48 35.02 35.72
CA VAL A 406 28.23 36.37 35.19
C VAL A 406 27.14 36.29 34.12
N SER A 407 26.06 37.01 34.40
CA SER A 407 24.83 37.14 33.61
C SER A 407 25.03 37.95 32.32
N ALA A 408 24.45 37.46 31.22
CA ALA A 408 24.00 38.29 30.10
C ALA A 408 22.59 37.83 29.68
N PRO A 409 21.58 38.72 29.64
CA PRO A 409 20.20 38.33 29.33
C PRO A 409 20.01 38.26 27.81
N LEU A 410 19.83 37.05 27.28
CA LEU A 410 19.34 36.85 25.91
C LEU A 410 17.84 36.61 25.94
N SER A 411 17.12 37.59 25.39
CA SER A 411 15.68 37.68 25.30
C SER A 411 15.04 36.55 24.50
N SER A 412 13.93 36.05 25.04
CA SER A 412 12.76 35.52 24.34
C SER A 412 12.99 34.40 23.31
N ALA A 413 13.25 33.19 23.81
CA ALA A 413 12.69 32.00 23.19
C ALA A 413 11.68 31.41 24.19
N ASP A 414 10.38 31.52 23.87
CA ASP A 414 9.31 30.96 24.70
C ASP A 414 9.54 29.46 24.96
N PRO A 415 9.63 29.01 26.23
CA PRO A 415 9.75 27.60 26.59
C PRO A 415 8.54 26.75 26.14
N LEU A 416 7.43 27.40 25.78
CA LEU A 416 6.17 26.76 25.36
C LEU A 416 6.21 26.18 23.94
N LEU A 417 7.23 26.50 23.11
CA LEU A 417 7.31 25.99 21.74
C LEU A 417 8.14 24.70 21.58
N ALA A 418 8.97 24.35 22.58
CA ALA A 418 9.76 23.12 22.56
C ALA A 418 8.96 21.86 22.99
N SER A 419 7.73 22.04 23.49
CA SER A 419 6.93 21.00 24.15
C SER A 419 5.66 20.55 23.41
N ARG A 420 5.37 21.06 22.20
CA ARG A 420 4.18 20.61 21.46
C ARG A 420 4.40 19.22 20.87
N THR A 421 3.85 18.21 21.54
CA THR A 421 3.58 16.90 20.94
C THR A 421 2.86 17.12 19.60
N PRO A 422 3.29 16.42 18.51
CA PRO A 422 2.62 16.58 17.23
C PRO A 422 1.14 16.22 17.38
N SER A 423 0.24 16.97 16.74
CA SER A 423 -1.19 16.67 16.74
C SER A 423 -1.48 15.29 16.15
N LEU A 424 -2.62 14.69 16.49
CA LEU A 424 -3.04 13.41 15.90
C LEU A 424 -3.17 13.51 14.36
N VAL A 425 -3.64 14.65 13.84
CA VAL A 425 -3.75 14.91 12.40
C VAL A 425 -2.36 14.89 11.74
N SER A 426 -1.39 15.60 12.32
CA SER A 426 -0.02 15.61 11.84
C SER A 426 0.64 14.22 11.93
N GLN A 427 0.39 13.48 13.02
CA GLN A 427 0.89 12.12 13.20
C GLN A 427 0.30 11.14 12.18
N PHE A 428 -1.00 11.21 11.90
CA PHE A 428 -1.64 10.40 10.88
C PHE A 428 -1.11 10.71 9.47
N PHE A 429 -0.98 12.00 9.14
CA PHE A 429 -0.54 12.44 7.82
C PHE A 429 0.90 12.04 7.52
N TYR A 430 1.84 12.40 8.39
CA TYR A 430 3.27 12.14 8.18
C TYR A 430 3.70 10.75 8.62
N GLY A 431 2.95 10.10 9.52
CA GLY A 431 3.28 8.80 10.08
C GLY A 431 4.18 8.89 11.32
N PHE A 432 4.08 7.86 12.15
CA PHE A 432 4.87 7.73 13.36
C PHE A 432 6.12 6.85 13.13
N HIS A 433 5.89 5.66 12.58
CA HIS A 433 6.93 4.65 12.41
C HIS A 433 7.76 4.91 11.17
N LEU A 434 9.07 4.87 11.35
CA LEU A 434 9.99 4.92 10.23
C LEU A 434 9.90 3.64 9.43
N GLN A 435 9.75 2.46 10.03
CA GLN A 435 9.66 1.21 9.29
C GLN A 435 8.67 0.26 9.97
N PRO A 436 7.36 0.41 9.72
CA PRO A 436 6.37 -0.45 10.35
C PRO A 436 6.37 -1.84 9.75
N VAL A 437 6.45 -2.85 10.62
CA VAL A 437 6.32 -4.26 10.28
C VAL A 437 4.98 -4.75 10.82
N LEU A 438 4.14 -5.29 9.94
CA LEU A 438 2.87 -5.93 10.29
C LEU A 438 2.89 -7.37 9.80
N LEU A 439 2.61 -8.35 10.67
CA LEU A 439 2.65 -9.78 10.32
C LEU A 439 3.99 -10.22 9.69
N ASN A 440 5.13 -9.71 10.20
CA ASN A 440 6.47 -9.91 9.64
C ASN A 440 6.67 -9.39 8.21
N VAL A 441 5.81 -8.48 7.76
CA VAL A 441 5.90 -7.82 6.45
C VAL A 441 6.20 -6.34 6.63
N ASP A 442 7.23 -5.83 5.96
CA ASP A 442 7.45 -4.39 5.84
C ASP A 442 6.33 -3.76 5.01
N VAL A 443 5.51 -2.95 5.68
CA VAL A 443 4.33 -2.32 5.07
C VAL A 443 4.72 -1.39 3.93
N LYS A 444 5.84 -0.66 4.04
CA LYS A 444 6.24 0.28 2.98
C LYS A 444 6.62 -0.44 1.69
N SER A 445 7.50 -1.43 1.81
CA SER A 445 7.96 -2.20 0.65
C SER A 445 6.81 -3.00 0.06
N PHE A 446 5.97 -3.63 0.89
CA PHE A 446 4.81 -4.38 0.41
C PHE A 446 3.86 -3.51 -0.41
N LEU A 447 3.41 -2.37 0.14
CA LEU A 447 2.48 -1.50 -0.56
C LEU A 447 3.08 -0.89 -1.84
N THR A 448 4.37 -0.55 -1.82
CA THR A 448 5.03 0.06 -2.97
C THR A 448 5.32 -0.95 -4.08
N ILE A 449 6.07 -2.01 -3.76
CA ILE A 449 6.64 -2.93 -4.75
C ILE A 449 5.62 -3.97 -5.20
N ARG A 450 4.82 -4.50 -4.26
CA ARG A 450 3.92 -5.63 -4.52
C ARG A 450 2.51 -5.19 -4.89
N LEU A 451 2.00 -4.12 -4.27
CA LEU A 451 0.64 -3.66 -4.53
C LEU A 451 0.58 -2.59 -5.62
N ALA A 452 1.18 -1.41 -5.41
CA ALA A 452 1.08 -0.28 -6.34
C ALA A 452 1.65 -0.59 -7.73
N LEU A 453 2.87 -1.12 -7.80
CA LEU A 453 3.50 -1.46 -9.09
C LEU A 453 2.76 -2.57 -9.85
N THR A 454 2.20 -3.56 -9.14
CA THR A 454 1.39 -4.61 -9.77
C THR A 454 0.08 -4.06 -10.31
N PHE A 455 -0.64 -3.22 -9.55
CA PHE A 455 -1.87 -2.59 -10.07
C PHE A 455 -1.60 -1.68 -11.26
N TRP A 456 -0.47 -0.96 -11.26
CA TRP A 456 -0.04 -0.19 -12.42
C TRP A 456 0.15 -1.10 -13.64
N ALA A 457 0.89 -2.20 -13.52
CA ALA A 457 1.08 -3.15 -14.61
C ALA A 457 -0.23 -3.78 -15.10
N LEU A 458 -1.11 -4.17 -14.17
CA LEU A 458 -2.42 -4.74 -14.50
C LEU A 458 -3.33 -3.76 -15.26
N PHE A 459 -3.34 -2.47 -14.87
CA PHE A 459 -4.07 -1.44 -15.61
C PHE A 459 -3.51 -1.28 -17.03
N LEU A 460 -2.18 -1.25 -17.17
CA LEU A 460 -1.50 -1.15 -18.48
C LEU A 460 -1.91 -2.29 -19.42
N ILE A 461 -2.01 -3.52 -18.91
CA ILE A 461 -2.47 -4.70 -19.66
C ILE A 461 -3.95 -4.56 -20.00
N SER A 462 -4.79 -4.20 -19.02
CA SER A 462 -6.24 -4.07 -19.20
C SER A 462 -6.62 -2.99 -20.22
N ALA A 463 -5.87 -1.89 -20.26
CA ALA A 463 -6.01 -0.83 -21.25
C ALA A 463 -5.81 -1.33 -22.70
N GLN A 464 -4.94 -2.32 -22.92
CA GLN A 464 -4.76 -2.91 -24.27
C GLN A 464 -5.99 -3.69 -24.73
N PHE A 465 -6.64 -4.42 -23.80
CA PHE A 465 -7.89 -5.11 -24.10
C PHE A 465 -9.01 -4.14 -24.47
N VAL A 466 -9.08 -2.98 -23.81
CA VAL A 466 -10.04 -1.91 -24.17
C VAL A 466 -9.73 -1.36 -25.55
N HIS A 467 -8.50 -0.96 -25.82
CA HIS A 467 -8.12 -0.39 -27.11
C HIS A 467 -8.42 -1.35 -28.27
N ARG A 468 -8.07 -2.63 -28.10
CA ARG A 468 -8.34 -3.68 -29.11
C ARG A 468 -9.83 -3.95 -29.32
N ARG A 469 -10.67 -3.69 -28.32
CA ARG A 469 -12.13 -3.81 -28.43
C ARG A 469 -12.74 -2.62 -29.18
N LEU A 470 -12.19 -1.43 -28.99
CA LEU A 470 -12.69 -0.20 -29.61
C LEU A 470 -12.13 0.06 -31.01
N SER A 471 -10.98 -0.51 -31.34
CA SER A 471 -10.30 -0.30 -32.61
C SER A 471 -10.28 -1.56 -33.47
N ASP A 472 -10.80 -1.45 -34.69
CA ASP A 472 -10.65 -2.47 -35.74
C ASP A 472 -9.28 -2.37 -36.46
N ALA A 473 -8.39 -1.49 -36.00
CA ALA A 473 -7.12 -1.24 -36.66
C ALA A 473 -6.14 -2.41 -36.47
N ASN A 474 -5.35 -2.68 -37.52
CA ASN A 474 -4.25 -3.65 -37.46
C ASN A 474 -3.25 -3.27 -36.37
N PHE A 475 -2.75 -4.29 -35.66
CA PHE A 475 -1.72 -4.12 -34.64
C PHE A 475 -0.47 -3.46 -35.23
N SER A 476 -0.07 -2.31 -34.67
CA SER A 476 1.20 -1.66 -34.96
C SER A 476 2.12 -1.73 -33.74
N PRO A 477 3.32 -2.32 -33.86
CA PRO A 477 4.20 -2.56 -32.72
C PRO A 477 4.76 -1.28 -32.08
N PHE A 478 4.75 -0.15 -32.82
CA PHE A 478 5.15 1.15 -32.30
C PHE A 478 4.04 2.19 -32.50
N SER A 479 2.79 1.84 -32.15
CA SER A 479 1.77 2.85 -31.92
C SER A 479 2.10 3.68 -30.66
N PRO A 480 1.56 4.90 -30.50
CA PRO A 480 1.73 5.69 -29.28
C PRO A 480 1.36 4.91 -28.01
N LEU A 481 0.23 4.19 -28.02
CA LEU A 481 -0.24 3.38 -26.91
C LEU A 481 0.75 2.27 -26.56
N ILE A 482 1.15 1.45 -27.53
CA ILE A 482 2.09 0.34 -27.29
C ILE A 482 3.43 0.88 -26.80
N THR A 483 3.92 1.97 -27.38
CA THR A 483 5.19 2.60 -26.97
C THR A 483 5.14 3.08 -25.53
N THR A 484 4.10 3.82 -25.15
CA THR A 484 3.92 4.31 -23.78
C THR A 484 3.75 3.15 -22.80
N THR A 485 2.89 2.18 -23.11
CA THR A 485 2.64 1.01 -22.27
C THR A 485 3.91 0.17 -22.08
N ALA A 486 4.67 -0.09 -23.14
CA ALA A 486 5.91 -0.84 -23.07
C ALA A 486 6.97 -0.13 -22.21
N LEU A 487 7.16 1.19 -22.40
CA LEU A 487 8.10 1.94 -21.57
C LEU A 487 7.69 1.99 -20.09
N GLN A 488 6.39 2.11 -19.78
CA GLN A 488 5.91 2.08 -18.39
C GLN A 488 6.03 0.68 -17.77
N LEU A 489 5.73 -0.40 -18.51
CA LEU A 489 5.94 -1.77 -18.05
C LEU A 489 7.43 -2.05 -17.78
N LEU A 490 8.32 -1.64 -18.68
CA LEU A 490 9.76 -1.76 -18.48
C LEU A 490 10.24 -0.95 -17.27
N TYR A 491 9.67 0.23 -17.05
CA TYR A 491 9.95 1.03 -15.86
C TYR A 491 9.54 0.28 -14.58
N ILE A 492 8.37 -0.36 -14.56
CA ILE A 492 7.87 -1.18 -13.43
C ILE A 492 8.79 -2.38 -13.20
N VAL A 493 9.06 -3.17 -14.26
CA VAL A 493 9.92 -4.36 -14.21
C VAL A 493 11.28 -4.00 -13.63
N ARG A 494 11.92 -2.95 -14.12
CA ARG A 494 13.20 -2.45 -13.64
C ARG A 494 13.14 -2.08 -12.16
N ARG A 495 12.10 -1.37 -11.72
CA ARG A 495 11.92 -0.97 -10.31
C ARG A 495 11.76 -2.18 -9.39
N GLN A 496 11.08 -3.23 -9.84
CA GLN A 496 10.90 -4.48 -9.10
C GLN A 496 12.14 -5.37 -9.13
N TRP A 497 12.86 -5.40 -10.26
CA TRP A 497 14.11 -6.16 -10.40
C TRP A 497 15.23 -5.61 -9.52
N PHE A 498 15.35 -4.28 -9.46
CA PHE A 498 16.31 -3.58 -8.60
C PHE A 498 15.67 -3.15 -7.27
N GLU A 499 14.87 -4.03 -6.65
CA GLU A 499 14.16 -3.77 -5.39
C GLU A 499 15.10 -3.28 -4.28
N HIS A 500 16.31 -3.84 -4.21
CA HIS A 500 17.34 -3.42 -3.25
C HIS A 500 17.70 -1.93 -3.34
N LEU A 501 17.75 -1.34 -4.55
CA LEU A 501 18.04 0.08 -4.73
C LEU A 501 16.91 0.96 -4.19
N LEU A 502 15.66 0.50 -4.31
CA LEU A 502 14.49 1.21 -3.82
C LEU A 502 14.45 1.21 -2.28
N VAL A 503 14.71 0.06 -1.68
CA VAL A 503 14.69 -0.13 -0.23
C VAL A 503 15.87 0.58 0.45
N ASP A 504 17.04 0.59 -0.20
CA ASP A 504 18.24 1.34 0.23
C ASP A 504 18.12 2.86 -0.02
N GLY A 505 17.08 3.28 -0.76
CA GLY A 505 16.85 4.66 -1.15
C GLY A 505 16.59 5.61 0.02
N LEU A 506 17.01 6.87 -0.16
CA LEU A 506 16.89 7.95 0.84
C LEU A 506 15.45 8.16 1.34
N ASP A 507 14.45 8.07 0.46
CA ASP A 507 13.05 8.23 0.89
C ASP A 507 12.60 7.09 1.80
N ASN A 508 13.00 5.86 1.48
CA ASN A 508 12.60 4.71 2.27
C ASN A 508 13.21 4.75 3.67
N LYS A 509 14.47 5.21 3.77
CA LYS A 509 15.20 5.37 5.03
C LYS A 509 14.77 6.54 5.89
N ASN A 510 14.19 7.61 5.31
CA ASN A 510 13.95 8.86 6.02
C ASN A 510 12.47 9.27 6.12
N ASP A 511 11.63 8.85 5.18
CA ASP A 511 10.22 9.24 5.16
C ASP A 511 9.39 8.20 5.91
N ARG A 512 8.63 8.63 6.92
CA ARG A 512 7.81 7.76 7.75
C ARG A 512 6.59 7.22 7.00
N ALA A 513 6.06 6.10 7.48
CA ALA A 513 4.87 5.47 6.90
C ALA A 513 3.58 6.11 7.44
N GLY A 514 3.20 7.25 6.86
CA GLY A 514 1.93 7.94 7.11
C GLY A 514 0.97 7.89 5.93
N PHE A 515 -0.22 8.47 6.11
CA PHE A 515 -1.23 8.58 5.05
C PHE A 515 -0.67 9.23 3.79
N TYR A 516 0.07 10.33 3.90
CA TYR A 516 0.69 11.01 2.76
C TYR A 516 1.51 10.04 1.90
N ARG A 517 2.38 9.25 2.53
CA ARG A 517 3.25 8.30 1.82
C ARG A 517 2.45 7.16 1.20
N ILE A 518 1.55 6.56 1.97
CA ILE A 518 0.76 5.40 1.56
C ILE A 518 -0.20 5.76 0.42
N PHE A 519 -1.00 6.82 0.60
CA PHE A 519 -1.93 7.30 -0.41
C PHE A 519 -1.21 7.75 -1.68
N SER A 520 -0.07 8.43 -1.55
CA SER A 520 0.71 8.87 -2.71
C SER A 520 1.14 7.70 -3.58
N VAL A 521 1.55 6.58 -2.97
CA VAL A 521 2.04 5.40 -3.68
C VAL A 521 0.92 4.56 -4.26
N LEU A 522 -0.16 4.33 -3.51
CA LEU A 522 -1.25 3.45 -3.93
C LEU A 522 -2.23 4.12 -4.92
N VAL A 523 -2.45 5.42 -4.81
CA VAL A 523 -3.55 6.10 -5.51
C VAL A 523 -3.03 7.23 -6.40
N LEU A 524 -2.30 8.20 -5.83
CA LEU A 524 -1.90 9.41 -6.55
C LEU A 524 -0.97 9.11 -7.73
N LEU A 525 0.14 8.42 -7.47
CA LEU A 525 1.16 8.15 -8.49
C LEU A 525 0.60 7.31 -9.66
N PRO A 526 -0.06 6.16 -9.42
CA PRO A 526 -0.65 5.39 -10.52
C PRO A 526 -1.65 6.21 -11.33
N THR A 527 -2.54 6.98 -10.66
CA THR A 527 -3.56 7.77 -11.38
C THR A 527 -2.94 8.82 -12.29
N VAL A 528 -1.93 9.54 -11.79
CA VAL A 528 -1.26 10.58 -12.57
C VAL A 528 -0.42 9.98 -13.70
N TYR A 529 0.30 8.89 -13.45
CA TYR A 529 1.22 8.30 -14.43
C TYR A 529 0.49 7.54 -15.55
N LEU A 530 -0.71 7.05 -15.27
CA LEU A 530 -1.53 6.32 -16.23
C LEU A 530 -2.28 7.20 -17.24
N VAL A 531 -2.37 8.52 -17.02
CA VAL A 531 -3.12 9.46 -17.88
C VAL A 531 -2.89 9.25 -19.39
N PRO A 532 -1.65 9.15 -19.91
CA PRO A 532 -1.43 8.98 -21.35
C PRO A 532 -1.96 7.64 -21.89
N VAL A 533 -1.92 6.59 -21.06
CA VAL A 533 -2.43 5.26 -21.43
C VAL A 533 -3.94 5.23 -21.36
N THR A 534 -4.55 5.88 -20.37
CA THR A 534 -6.01 6.03 -20.28
C THR A 534 -6.55 6.73 -21.52
N LEU A 535 -5.95 7.85 -21.90
CA LEU A 535 -6.31 8.60 -23.11
C LEU A 535 -6.13 7.74 -24.36
N GLY A 536 -4.99 7.06 -24.49
CA GLY A 536 -4.69 6.22 -25.63
C GLY A 536 -5.60 5.00 -25.80
N ALA A 537 -6.08 4.45 -24.69
CA ALA A 537 -6.99 3.31 -24.72
C ALA A 537 -8.36 3.68 -25.32
N ILE A 538 -8.86 4.88 -25.04
CA ILE A 538 -10.20 5.36 -25.44
C ILE A 538 -10.20 6.27 -26.68
N SER A 539 -9.07 6.90 -27.02
CA SER A 539 -8.96 7.86 -28.12
C SER A 539 -8.58 7.18 -29.44
N VAL A 540 -9.47 6.36 -30.00
CA VAL A 540 -9.19 5.60 -31.23
C VAL A 540 -9.10 6.48 -32.47
N ASP A 541 -9.88 7.56 -32.55
CA ASP A 541 -10.00 8.42 -33.75
C ASP A 541 -9.02 9.60 -33.77
N VAL A 542 -8.14 9.72 -32.77
CA VAL A 542 -7.21 10.85 -32.68
C VAL A 542 -5.98 10.60 -33.55
N PRO A 543 -5.54 11.60 -34.35
CA PRO A 543 -4.34 11.48 -35.18
C PRO A 543 -3.14 10.98 -34.38
N GLN A 544 -2.70 9.77 -34.69
CA GLN A 544 -1.58 9.12 -34.01
C GLN A 544 -0.25 9.65 -34.53
N ARG A 545 0.77 9.70 -33.66
CA ARG A 545 2.12 10.01 -34.12
C ARG A 545 2.66 8.90 -35.04
N PRO A 546 3.47 9.25 -36.04
CA PRO A 546 4.11 8.28 -36.92
C PRO A 546 4.91 7.20 -36.16
N THR A 547 4.79 5.95 -36.61
CA THR A 547 5.44 4.77 -36.02
C THR A 547 6.95 4.93 -35.85
N LEU A 548 7.63 5.59 -36.80
CA LEU A 548 9.08 5.87 -36.71
C LEU A 548 9.43 6.80 -35.53
N ILE A 549 8.60 7.80 -35.27
CA ILE A 549 8.80 8.70 -34.13
C ILE A 549 8.59 7.93 -32.82
N CYS A 550 7.54 7.12 -32.74
CA CYS A 550 7.27 6.26 -31.59
C CYS A 550 8.40 5.25 -31.35
N ALA A 551 8.96 4.63 -32.39
CA ALA A 551 10.13 3.76 -32.29
C ALA A 551 11.37 4.50 -31.77
N GLY A 552 11.62 5.72 -32.26
CA GLY A 552 12.71 6.58 -31.75
C GLY A 552 12.52 6.95 -30.28
N LEU A 553 11.30 7.31 -29.88
CA LEU A 553 10.94 7.59 -28.48
C LEU A 553 11.08 6.36 -27.59
N PHE A 554 10.72 5.17 -28.09
CA PHE A 554 10.93 3.91 -27.38
C PHE A 554 12.42 3.67 -27.09
N LEU A 555 13.28 3.78 -28.11
CA LEU A 555 14.72 3.61 -27.95
C LEU A 555 15.34 4.67 -27.02
N PHE A 556 14.90 5.92 -27.14
CA PHE A 556 15.33 7.00 -26.26
C PHE A 556 14.90 6.74 -24.81
N GLY A 557 13.65 6.34 -24.59
CA GLY A 557 13.13 5.98 -23.27
C GLY A 557 13.89 4.82 -22.64
N LEU A 558 14.22 3.78 -23.43
CA LEU A 558 15.06 2.67 -22.98
C LEU A 558 16.45 3.13 -22.52
N LEU A 559 17.10 3.99 -23.32
CA LEU A 559 18.41 4.56 -22.97
C LEU A 559 18.33 5.36 -21.66
N CYS A 560 17.31 6.21 -21.49
CA CYS A 560 17.14 6.99 -20.27
C CYS A 560 16.88 6.10 -19.04
N GLN A 561 16.06 5.05 -19.17
CA GLN A 561 15.82 4.10 -18.08
C GLN A 561 17.08 3.29 -17.72
N TYR A 562 17.89 2.94 -18.72
CA TYR A 562 19.20 2.34 -18.52
C TYR A 562 20.13 3.28 -17.74
N LEU A 563 20.28 4.53 -18.20
CA LEU A 563 21.13 5.53 -17.53
C LEU A 563 20.69 5.77 -16.08
N ASN A 564 19.37 5.89 -15.83
CA ASN A 564 18.83 6.01 -14.47
C ASN A 564 19.33 4.87 -13.58
N THR A 565 19.23 3.62 -14.05
CA THR A 565 19.67 2.45 -13.27
C THR A 565 21.19 2.39 -13.14
N ALA A 566 21.92 2.66 -14.21
CA ALA A 566 23.39 2.65 -14.20
C ALA A 566 23.95 3.68 -13.21
N THR A 567 23.35 4.88 -13.14
CA THR A 567 23.75 5.92 -12.18
C THR A 567 23.53 5.50 -10.73
N ASP A 568 22.37 4.92 -10.40
CA ASP A 568 22.06 4.45 -9.05
C ASP A 568 22.91 3.24 -8.65
N LEU A 569 23.11 2.29 -9.58
CA LEU A 569 23.94 1.11 -9.35
C LEU A 569 25.41 1.48 -9.13
N GLN A 570 25.94 2.45 -9.89
CA GLN A 570 27.31 2.96 -9.69
C GLN A 570 27.50 3.49 -8.26
N ARG A 571 26.55 4.30 -7.77
CA ARG A 571 26.58 4.82 -6.39
C ARG A 571 26.45 3.71 -5.36
N HIS A 572 25.54 2.77 -5.57
CA HIS A 572 25.30 1.67 -4.64
C HIS A 572 26.53 0.76 -4.53
N ASN A 573 27.08 0.30 -5.66
CA ASN A 573 28.26 -0.56 -5.69
C ASN A 573 29.49 0.12 -5.09
N PHE A 574 29.71 1.40 -5.40
CA PHE A 574 30.80 2.18 -4.84
C PHE A 574 30.73 2.31 -3.31
N ARG A 575 29.53 2.51 -2.77
CA ARG A 575 29.33 2.56 -1.30
C ARG A 575 29.51 1.18 -0.68
N ARG A 576 29.05 0.12 -1.36
CA ARG A 576 29.17 -1.27 -0.88
C ARG A 576 30.62 -1.75 -0.86
N SER A 577 31.47 -1.26 -1.76
CA SER A 577 32.92 -1.54 -1.75
C SER A 577 33.71 -0.65 -0.80
N ASN A 578 33.06 0.19 0.02
CA ASN A 578 33.72 1.18 0.89
C ASN A 578 34.74 2.06 0.14
N GLY A 579 34.48 2.36 -1.14
CA GLY A 579 35.34 3.18 -1.97
C GLY A 579 36.35 2.41 -2.83
N ASP A 580 36.52 1.10 -2.60
CA ASP A 580 37.43 0.23 -3.36
C ASP A 580 36.76 -0.31 -4.63
N LEU A 581 36.30 0.60 -5.49
CA LEU A 581 35.72 0.26 -6.79
C LEU A 581 36.25 1.22 -7.84
N LYS A 582 36.96 0.70 -8.84
CA LYS A 582 37.39 1.49 -10.01
C LYS A 582 36.19 1.89 -10.85
N ILE A 583 36.17 3.15 -11.27
CA ILE A 583 35.16 3.71 -12.17
C ILE A 583 35.85 4.06 -13.49
N ASP A 584 35.36 3.49 -14.60
CA ASP A 584 35.96 3.63 -15.93
C ASP A 584 37.45 3.25 -15.97
N GLY A 585 37.82 2.20 -15.21
CA GLY A 585 39.19 1.69 -15.10
C GLY A 585 40.14 2.55 -14.25
N LYS A 586 39.65 3.64 -13.65
CA LYS A 586 40.44 4.58 -12.85
C LYS A 586 39.97 4.61 -11.40
N ASP A 587 40.86 5.00 -10.50
CA ASP A 587 40.49 5.20 -9.10
C ASP A 587 39.52 6.40 -9.00
N PRO A 588 38.37 6.23 -8.34
CA PRO A 588 37.34 7.26 -8.30
C PRO A 588 37.76 8.41 -7.41
N PHE A 589 37.46 9.64 -7.83
CA PHE A 589 37.42 10.79 -6.94
C PHE A 589 36.17 10.70 -6.05
N TYR A 590 36.39 10.73 -4.73
CA TYR A 590 35.34 10.86 -3.74
C TYR A 590 35.84 11.63 -2.51
N ILE A 591 34.91 12.15 -1.72
CA ILE A 591 35.21 12.83 -0.45
C ILE A 591 34.72 11.94 0.69
N CYS A 592 35.62 11.59 1.61
CA CYS A 592 35.27 10.86 2.82
C CYS A 592 34.90 11.86 3.93
N VAL A 593 33.67 11.75 4.43
CA VAL A 593 33.11 12.65 5.44
C VAL A 593 32.85 11.88 6.71
N ARG A 594 33.38 12.38 7.83
CA ARG A 594 32.99 11.93 9.17
C ARG A 594 31.92 12.87 9.71
N PHE A 595 30.77 12.33 10.06
CA PHE A 595 29.66 13.08 10.62
C PHE A 595 29.09 12.35 11.84
N ARG A 596 28.38 13.08 12.70
CA ARG A 596 27.73 12.49 13.87
C ARG A 596 26.27 12.22 13.55
N LYS A 597 25.83 10.97 13.71
CA LYS A 597 24.42 10.61 13.58
C LYS A 597 23.60 11.27 14.71
N LYS A 598 22.28 11.34 14.52
CA LYS A 598 21.37 11.79 15.59
C LYS A 598 21.43 10.92 16.85
N SER A 599 21.84 9.65 16.72
CA SER A 599 22.10 8.73 17.84
C SER A 599 23.34 9.11 18.67
N GLY A 600 24.17 10.04 18.20
CA GLY A 600 25.43 10.42 18.86
C GLY A 600 26.65 9.63 18.37
N GLU A 601 26.45 8.58 17.59
CA GLU A 601 27.52 7.76 16.99
C GLU A 601 28.24 8.51 15.86
N SER A 602 29.54 8.30 15.74
CA SER A 602 30.33 8.78 14.60
C SER A 602 30.15 7.84 13.41
N ALA A 603 29.80 8.40 12.26
CA ALA A 603 29.60 7.66 11.02
C ALA A 603 30.46 8.24 9.90
N THR A 604 30.77 7.42 8.90
CA THR A 604 31.49 7.80 7.70
C THR A 604 30.55 7.76 6.49
N ALA A 605 30.63 8.76 5.62
CA ALA A 605 29.93 8.80 4.33
C ALA A 605 30.94 9.06 3.21
N LEU A 606 30.69 8.46 2.06
CA LEU A 606 31.48 8.66 0.84
C LEU A 606 30.67 9.45 -0.19
N LEU A 607 31.16 10.63 -0.55
CA LEU A 607 30.56 11.50 -1.57
C LEU A 607 31.28 11.27 -2.90
N LEU A 608 30.63 10.51 -3.80
CA LEU A 608 31.20 10.15 -5.09
C LEU A 608 31.16 11.34 -6.05
N GLY A 609 32.30 11.69 -6.67
CA GLY A 609 32.42 12.73 -7.69
C GLY A 609 33.13 12.24 -8.95
N SER A 610 32.84 11.01 -9.38
CA SER A 610 33.38 10.33 -10.58
C SER A 610 32.27 9.60 -11.34
N GLY A 611 32.55 9.23 -12.59
CA GLY A 611 31.56 8.59 -13.46
C GLY A 611 30.37 9.50 -13.75
N TYR A 612 29.15 8.96 -13.70
CA TYR A 612 27.93 9.73 -13.93
C TYR A 612 27.75 10.86 -12.90
N TRP A 613 28.19 10.64 -11.66
CA TRP A 613 28.11 11.61 -10.56
C TRP A 613 29.15 12.73 -10.66
N ALA A 614 30.08 12.68 -11.62
CA ALA A 614 30.92 13.83 -11.96
C ALA A 614 30.25 14.80 -12.94
N MET A 615 29.26 14.32 -13.72
CA MET A 615 28.59 15.15 -14.73
C MET A 615 27.57 16.11 -14.11
N ALA A 616 26.82 15.62 -13.13
CA ALA A 616 25.83 16.37 -12.39
C ALA A 616 25.66 15.78 -10.99
N ARG A 617 25.11 16.55 -10.05
CA ARG A 617 24.80 16.08 -8.69
C ARG A 617 23.59 15.14 -8.64
N HIS A 618 22.65 15.25 -9.58
CA HIS A 618 21.46 14.39 -9.65
C HIS A 618 21.22 13.84 -11.08
N PRO A 619 22.17 13.07 -11.65
CA PRO A 619 22.06 12.56 -13.01
C PRO A 619 20.94 11.52 -13.15
N ASN A 620 20.63 10.81 -12.06
CA ASN A 620 19.51 9.89 -11.98
C ASN A 620 18.15 10.60 -12.16
N TYR A 621 17.98 11.81 -11.58
CA TYR A 621 16.75 12.60 -11.73
C TYR A 621 16.58 13.09 -13.17
N THR A 622 17.66 13.52 -13.81
CA THR A 622 17.66 13.89 -15.23
C THR A 622 17.21 12.71 -16.11
N ALA A 623 17.79 11.52 -15.88
CA ALA A 623 17.43 10.32 -16.63
C ALA A 623 15.97 9.86 -16.38
N GLU A 624 15.47 10.01 -15.16
CA GLU A 624 14.06 9.73 -14.82
C GLU A 624 13.11 10.70 -15.54
N TRP A 625 13.44 11.99 -15.56
CA TRP A 625 12.66 13.01 -16.24
C TRP A 625 12.54 12.74 -17.75
N PHE A 626 13.65 12.40 -18.42
CA PHE A 626 13.61 12.05 -19.84
C PHE A 626 12.88 10.73 -20.13
N SER A 627 12.90 9.78 -19.19
CA SER A 627 12.11 8.56 -19.33
C SER A 627 10.61 8.87 -19.38
N PHE A 628 10.14 9.80 -18.56
CA PHE A 628 8.77 10.28 -18.60
C PHE A 628 8.48 11.11 -19.85
N LEU A 629 9.42 11.97 -20.25
CA LEU A 629 9.30 12.74 -21.48
C LEU A 629 9.11 11.83 -22.70
N ALA A 630 9.86 10.72 -22.78
CA ALA A 630 9.80 9.79 -23.90
C ALA A 630 8.39 9.22 -24.12
N TRP A 631 7.72 8.77 -23.05
CA TRP A 631 6.39 8.17 -23.16
C TRP A 631 5.24 9.18 -23.20
N THR A 632 5.45 10.42 -22.76
CA THR A 632 4.44 11.50 -22.92
C THR A 632 4.53 12.13 -24.31
N LEU A 633 5.74 12.28 -24.87
CA LEU A 633 5.95 12.76 -26.25
C LEU A 633 5.44 11.81 -27.33
N ALA A 634 5.09 10.57 -26.99
CA ALA A 634 4.37 9.68 -27.89
C ALA A 634 3.00 10.27 -28.28
N TRP A 635 2.48 11.18 -27.47
CA TRP A 635 1.18 11.84 -27.64
C TRP A 635 1.31 13.30 -28.07
N THR A 636 0.21 13.84 -28.58
CA THR A 636 0.06 15.25 -28.97
C THR A 636 -0.92 15.99 -28.06
N GLN A 637 -1.83 15.27 -27.40
CA GLN A 637 -2.82 15.84 -26.49
C GLN A 637 -2.15 16.46 -25.26
N PRO A 638 -2.50 17.71 -24.86
CA PRO A 638 -1.91 18.37 -23.71
C PRO A 638 -2.05 17.58 -22.40
N LEU A 639 -3.18 16.89 -22.21
CA LEU A 639 -3.46 16.13 -21.00
C LEU A 639 -2.48 14.97 -20.80
N ALA A 640 -1.91 14.42 -21.87
CA ALA A 640 -0.86 13.40 -21.79
C ALA A 640 0.45 13.91 -21.16
N PHE A 641 0.63 15.22 -21.00
CA PHE A 641 1.82 15.81 -20.37
C PHE A 641 1.69 16.00 -18.84
N VAL A 642 0.51 15.73 -18.26
CA VAL A 642 0.27 15.81 -16.81
C VAL A 642 1.29 15.00 -15.99
N PRO A 643 1.65 13.74 -16.34
CA PRO A 643 2.69 12.99 -15.61
C PRO A 643 4.04 13.70 -15.59
N LEU A 644 4.44 14.30 -16.71
CA LEU A 644 5.74 14.98 -16.83
C LEU A 644 5.76 16.27 -16.01
N ALA A 645 4.69 17.07 -16.07
CA ALA A 645 4.56 18.29 -15.27
C ALA A 645 4.60 17.96 -13.76
N PHE A 646 3.85 16.93 -13.35
CA PHE A 646 3.84 16.46 -11.96
C PHE A 646 5.20 15.95 -11.50
N LEU A 647 5.88 15.12 -12.31
CA LEU A 647 7.23 14.64 -12.00
C LEU A 647 8.22 15.80 -11.88
N THR A 648 8.14 16.80 -12.76
CA THR A 648 9.00 17.99 -12.73
C THR A 648 8.88 18.71 -11.38
N ALA A 649 7.65 18.93 -10.90
CA ALA A 649 7.41 19.57 -9.60
C ALA A 649 7.98 18.74 -8.44
N ILE A 650 7.76 17.41 -8.45
CA ILE A 650 8.30 16.53 -7.41
C ILE A 650 9.82 16.51 -7.42
N LEU A 651 10.45 16.32 -8.57
CA LEU A 651 11.91 16.26 -8.69
C LEU A 651 12.54 17.60 -8.27
N TRP A 652 11.91 18.73 -8.58
CA TRP A 652 12.38 20.03 -8.12
C TRP A 652 12.38 20.15 -6.59
N VAL A 653 11.23 19.84 -5.96
CA VAL A 653 11.11 19.87 -4.48
C VAL A 653 12.07 18.87 -3.83
N ARG A 654 12.17 17.68 -4.40
CA ARG A 654 13.08 16.61 -3.96
C ARG A 654 14.54 17.05 -4.01
N THR A 655 14.96 17.65 -5.12
CA THR A 655 16.33 18.11 -5.29
C THR A 655 16.69 19.18 -4.26
N LYS A 656 15.80 20.15 -4.03
CA LYS A 656 16.01 21.15 -2.96
C LYS A 656 16.11 20.51 -1.58
N ARG A 657 15.25 19.53 -1.28
CA ARG A 657 15.29 18.79 0.00
C ARG A 657 16.60 18.04 0.17
N ASP A 658 17.08 17.37 -0.87
CA ASP A 658 18.29 16.55 -0.81
C ASP A 658 19.57 17.41 -0.72
N GLU A 659 19.66 18.51 -1.48
CA GLU A 659 20.76 19.48 -1.38
C GLU A 659 20.86 20.11 0.01
N LEU A 660 19.71 20.52 0.58
CA LEU A 660 19.67 21.10 1.93
C LEU A 660 20.07 20.06 2.99
N ARG A 661 19.64 18.81 2.84
CA ARG A 661 20.04 17.71 3.74
C ARG A 661 21.53 17.43 3.65
N CYS A 662 22.10 17.35 2.45
CA CYS A 662 23.52 17.11 2.27
C CYS A 662 24.37 18.27 2.82
N LEU A 663 23.93 19.51 2.63
CA LEU A 663 24.57 20.68 3.23
C LEU A 663 24.51 20.64 4.77
N ALA A 664 23.36 20.28 5.35
CA ALA A 664 23.20 20.16 6.79
C ALA A 664 24.05 19.02 7.37
N LEU A 665 24.14 17.87 6.67
CA LEU A 665 24.81 16.69 7.18
C LEU A 665 26.34 16.75 7.01
N TYR A 666 26.81 17.25 5.86
CA TYR A 666 28.22 17.19 5.48
C TYR A 666 28.92 18.57 5.50
N GLY A 667 28.17 19.67 5.64
CA GLY A 667 28.71 21.02 5.82
C GLY A 667 29.72 21.41 4.73
N HIS A 668 30.94 21.75 5.14
CA HIS A 668 31.99 22.19 4.24
C HIS A 668 32.36 21.13 3.18
N PHE A 669 32.29 19.83 3.50
CA PHE A 669 32.56 18.78 2.54
C PHE A 669 31.52 18.74 1.41
N TRP A 670 30.25 19.10 1.68
CA TRP A 670 29.26 19.27 0.63
C TRP A 670 29.60 20.45 -0.27
N THR A 671 30.07 21.57 0.30
CA THR A 671 30.49 22.73 -0.52
C THR A 671 31.67 22.41 -1.42
N GLN A 672 32.64 21.61 -0.95
CA GLN A 672 33.74 21.11 -1.77
C GLN A 672 33.24 20.17 -2.88
N HIS A 673 32.27 19.29 -2.56
CA HIS A 673 31.64 18.43 -3.55
C HIS A 673 30.91 19.24 -4.63
N CYS A 674 30.15 20.27 -4.25
CA CYS A 674 29.47 21.17 -5.18
C CYS A 674 30.44 21.98 -6.04
N ALA A 675 31.61 22.35 -5.52
CA ALA A 675 32.65 23.00 -6.32
C ALA A 675 33.23 22.06 -7.38
N ARG A 676 33.34 20.75 -7.06
CA ARG A 676 33.80 19.74 -8.01
C ARG A 676 32.75 19.41 -9.06
N VAL A 677 31.49 19.31 -8.66
CA VAL A 677 30.34 18.95 -9.51
C VAL A 677 29.35 20.12 -9.48
N PRO A 678 29.59 21.19 -10.26
CA PRO A 678 28.82 22.43 -10.17
C PRO A 678 27.39 22.27 -10.68
N TYR A 679 27.18 21.39 -11.65
CA TYR A 679 25.90 21.18 -12.31
C TYR A 679 24.94 20.36 -11.46
N LEU A 680 23.68 20.81 -11.40
CA LEU A 680 22.64 20.12 -10.64
C LEU A 680 22.03 18.97 -11.43
N PHE A 681 21.68 19.23 -12.70
CA PHE A 681 21.01 18.28 -13.60
C PHE A 681 21.76 18.04 -14.91
N PHE A 682 22.26 19.12 -15.55
CA PHE A 682 22.90 19.06 -16.86
C PHE A 682 24.26 19.74 -16.87
N PRO A 683 25.30 19.11 -17.44
CA PRO A 683 26.54 19.81 -17.67
C PRO A 683 26.33 20.94 -18.69
N GLY A 684 26.66 22.16 -18.28
CA GLY A 684 26.57 23.38 -19.09
C GLY A 684 25.27 24.17 -18.95
N PHE A 685 24.29 23.73 -18.14
CA PHE A 685 23.01 24.42 -17.95
C PHE A 685 22.49 24.37 -16.51
#